data_AF-A0A078AYG8-F1
#
_entry.id   AF-A0A078AYG8-F1
#
_cell.length_a   1.000
_cell.length_b   1.000
_cell.length_c   1.000
_cell.angle_alpha   90.00
_cell.angle_beta   90.00
_cell.angle_gamma   90.00
#
_symmetry.space_group_name_H-M   'P 1'
#
loop_
_entity.id
_entity.type
_entity.pdbx_description
1 polymer ?
#
loop_
_entity_poly.entity_id
_entity_poly.type
_entity_poly.pdbx_seq_one_letter_code
_entity_poly.pdbx_strand_id
1 'polypeptide(L)'
;MSQQLVQQQSPESSNNRSNQSQTNISPGLNNVAIVTGSSAKQREEFEQMLNEVRQRLEEKLKMFKEKQLTQNGKHNTKELQDLQQLAIQYKKLMEQRDYDLRDLEQLQNAEKELKTAQSEQQRVQLELQDLRNQLVQLQSEQRVLDQDIQIEDMRRQILERLKNLKEQIIKQKQNISDQGQQKVSKDLNEQIQLMQRYLSQIEQLEKQAASSIRQDLQRKIKEQEDDHNKAKQDLIQLNTQKQQFIKKLKEDIEVQKRKNDLIQQEKEDNDVKLKELRDQLAQLQQQKRDLLSEKEKELLNLQQESGQSEKSAVENFNKNNPQLNLLKQIIDQIKNRTAQLSSETNILKEDWERKKLRIESDQINEVNNINQKMIAKLSQDIDKLIKEKENETQKLRMKLQSLEQIKLRQEQAVDQETVDRLKAEYVQKYSQYKQAYQEKGQMYGQIADMTKDILGFNNEFIDKECNHAKKQLEKEIAKVTAENNDDQLRIINDKLYKSKEIEEAYLNQFGIYDKQIADLSHKLQDRDEDINQLEEILEDKDKYIDELKKEIEIQQAMKRRIQVIVPPKKPEKKAFQFPMKRLRQGEYLFAGKVINAKVSNGKLLFRTGGGYIMFDEFLHQYAKEQVAELRAFAESENLTLEEVLSKFEQHYIEEYTQGMTGTMSTALGKMLA
;
A
#
# COMPACT_ATOMS: atom_id res chain seq x y z
N MET A 1 27.75 -7.20 36.34
CA MET A 1 27.25 -5.85 36.67
C MET A 1 25.74 -5.99 36.78
N SER A 2 25.21 -6.18 37.99
CA SER A 2 24.62 -5.11 38.84
C SER A 2 23.12 -4.96 38.51
N GLN A 3 22.21 -5.76 39.06
CA GLN A 3 21.67 -5.78 40.44
C GLN A 3 21.02 -4.47 40.93
N GLN A 4 19.69 -4.52 41.11
CA GLN A 4 18.78 -3.82 42.05
C GLN A 4 17.35 -4.16 41.58
N LEU A 5 16.39 -4.71 42.33
CA LEU A 5 16.23 -5.06 43.76
C LEU A 5 16.00 -3.88 44.72
N VAL A 6 14.71 -3.61 44.99
CA VAL A 6 14.05 -2.96 46.17
C VAL A 6 12.58 -2.70 45.77
N GLN A 7 11.56 -2.57 46.63
CA GLN A 7 11.17 -3.30 47.86
C GLN A 7 9.67 -2.95 48.13
N GLN A 8 9.03 -3.62 49.09
CA GLN A 8 7.62 -3.46 49.50
C GLN A 8 7.25 -2.03 49.92
N GLN A 9 5.96 -1.67 49.81
CA GLN A 9 5.19 -1.16 50.95
C GLN A 9 3.67 -1.30 50.75
N SER A 10 2.96 -1.64 51.83
CA SER A 10 1.50 -1.57 51.95
C SER A 10 1.06 -0.14 52.34
N PRO A 11 -0.25 0.13 52.35
CA PRO A 11 -0.82 0.45 53.67
C PRO A 11 -2.15 -0.25 53.96
N GLU A 12 -2.40 -0.47 55.24
CA GLU A 12 -3.71 -0.84 55.78
C GLU A 12 -4.61 0.40 55.88
N SER A 13 -5.93 0.23 55.78
CA SER A 13 -6.85 0.41 56.93
C SER A 13 -8.33 0.55 56.53
N SER A 14 -9.17 -0.12 57.32
CA SER A 14 -10.57 0.19 57.65
C SER A 14 -11.51 0.87 56.62
N ASN A 15 -12.63 0.21 56.34
CA ASN A 15 -13.87 0.74 56.92
C ASN A 15 -14.94 -0.34 57.20
N ASN A 16 -15.70 -0.14 58.28
CA ASN A 16 -16.79 -1.03 58.70
C ASN A 16 -18.09 -0.70 57.97
N ARG A 17 -18.86 -1.74 57.58
CA ARG A 17 -20.33 -1.71 57.69
C ARG A 17 -20.94 -3.10 57.65
N SER A 18 -21.29 -3.61 58.82
CA SER A 18 -22.24 -4.70 59.00
C SER A 18 -23.64 -4.26 58.55
N ASN A 19 -24.39 -5.14 57.87
CA ASN A 19 -25.84 -5.19 58.09
C ASN A 19 -26.48 -6.54 57.71
N GLN A 20 -26.99 -7.19 58.75
CA GLN A 20 -28.19 -8.03 58.82
C GLN A 20 -28.61 -8.88 57.59
N SER A 21 -28.53 -10.20 57.80
CA SER A 21 -29.19 -11.22 57.01
C SER A 21 -30.73 -11.15 57.12
N GLN A 22 -31.42 -11.40 56.00
CA GLN A 22 -32.82 -11.84 55.99
C GLN A 22 -32.98 -13.00 55.00
N THR A 23 -33.28 -14.19 55.52
CA THR A 23 -33.53 -15.41 54.74
C THR A 23 -35.03 -15.56 54.45
N ASN A 24 -35.50 -15.02 53.32
CA ASN A 24 -36.88 -15.25 52.88
C ASN A 24 -37.00 -16.60 52.18
N ILE A 25 -37.52 -17.60 52.91
CA ILE A 25 -38.02 -18.86 52.34
C ILE A 25 -39.43 -18.59 51.79
N SER A 26 -39.70 -18.99 50.55
CA SER A 26 -41.03 -18.89 49.95
C SER A 26 -41.38 -20.15 49.14
N PRO A 27 -42.42 -20.92 49.51
CA PRO A 27 -42.81 -22.14 48.81
C PRO A 27 -43.93 -21.90 47.79
N GLY A 28 -43.81 -22.52 46.60
CA GLY A 28 -44.85 -22.58 45.58
C GLY A 28 -44.38 -23.49 44.43
N LEU A 29 -44.80 -24.75 44.40
CA LEU A 29 -46.08 -25.29 43.91
C LEU A 29 -46.09 -25.55 42.40
N ASN A 30 -46.31 -26.83 42.10
CA ASN A 30 -46.54 -27.44 40.79
C ASN A 30 -47.48 -26.62 39.88
N ASN A 31 -47.08 -26.44 38.61
CA ASN A 31 -47.93 -26.76 37.44
C ASN A 31 -47.22 -26.42 36.11
N VAL A 32 -46.58 -27.42 35.48
CA VAL A 32 -46.33 -27.42 34.03
C VAL A 32 -46.61 -28.83 33.50
N ALA A 33 -47.73 -28.98 32.81
CA ALA A 33 -48.06 -30.19 32.07
C ALA A 33 -48.55 -29.80 30.66
N ILE A 34 -48.15 -30.59 29.65
CA ILE A 34 -48.72 -30.60 28.29
C ILE A 34 -48.56 -29.30 27.46
N VAL A 35 -47.40 -29.15 26.81
CA VAL A 35 -47.30 -28.56 25.45
C VAL A 35 -46.22 -29.28 24.63
N THR A 36 -46.39 -30.58 24.34
CA THR A 36 -45.45 -31.36 23.52
C THR A 36 -45.89 -31.52 22.05
N GLY A 37 -47.17 -31.31 21.74
CA GLY A 37 -47.74 -31.57 20.40
C GLY A 37 -47.28 -30.64 19.28
N SER A 38 -46.85 -29.41 19.58
CA SER A 38 -46.54 -28.42 18.53
C SER A 38 -45.18 -28.62 17.84
N SER A 39 -44.22 -29.28 18.50
CA SER A 39 -42.84 -29.38 17.98
C SER A 39 -42.67 -30.38 16.82
N ALA A 40 -43.59 -31.35 16.68
CA ALA A 40 -43.57 -32.32 15.58
C ALA A 40 -43.98 -31.65 14.26
N LYS A 41 -45.11 -30.93 14.25
CA LYS A 41 -45.59 -30.23 13.05
C LYS A 41 -44.62 -29.13 12.60
N GLN A 42 -44.02 -28.40 13.54
CA GLN A 42 -42.97 -27.41 13.23
C GLN A 42 -41.66 -28.03 12.70
N ARG A 43 -41.38 -29.32 12.99
CA ARG A 43 -40.28 -30.05 12.33
C ARG A 43 -40.67 -30.38 10.90
N GLU A 44 -41.85 -30.97 10.70
CA GLU A 44 -42.36 -31.40 9.40
C GLU A 44 -42.52 -30.23 8.41
N GLU A 45 -43.05 -29.09 8.84
CA GLU A 45 -43.15 -27.85 8.05
C GLU A 45 -41.78 -27.27 7.67
N PHE A 46 -40.78 -27.36 8.56
CA PHE A 46 -39.40 -26.93 8.29
C PHE A 46 -38.65 -27.90 7.38
N GLU A 47 -38.91 -29.20 7.52
CA GLU A 47 -38.31 -30.27 6.72
C GLU A 47 -38.88 -30.28 5.29
N GLN A 48 -40.17 -29.96 5.12
CA GLN A 48 -40.74 -29.61 3.80
C GLN A 48 -40.07 -28.38 3.20
N MET A 49 -39.86 -27.31 3.98
CA MET A 49 -39.20 -26.09 3.51
C MET A 49 -37.74 -26.33 3.07
N LEU A 50 -36.97 -27.13 3.83
CA LEU A 50 -35.61 -27.55 3.45
C LEU A 50 -35.61 -28.35 2.15
N ASN A 51 -36.54 -29.31 2.00
CA ASN A 51 -36.66 -30.10 0.78
C ASN A 51 -37.06 -29.24 -0.43
N GLU A 52 -37.96 -28.27 -0.28
CA GLU A 52 -38.34 -27.36 -1.37
C GLU A 52 -37.17 -26.45 -1.79
N VAL A 53 -36.43 -25.88 -0.83
CA VAL A 53 -35.23 -25.07 -1.14
C VAL A 53 -34.16 -25.93 -1.82
N ARG A 54 -33.93 -27.16 -1.33
CA ARG A 54 -33.01 -28.13 -1.95
C ARG A 54 -33.42 -28.45 -3.39
N GLN A 55 -34.68 -28.79 -3.63
CA GLN A 55 -35.20 -29.16 -4.94
C GLN A 55 -35.08 -27.99 -5.94
N ARG A 56 -35.43 -26.77 -5.53
CA ARG A 56 -35.23 -25.54 -6.33
C ARG A 56 -33.74 -25.27 -6.64
N LEU A 57 -32.83 -25.61 -5.72
CA LEU A 57 -31.39 -25.45 -5.91
C LEU A 57 -30.83 -26.51 -6.87
N GLU A 58 -31.25 -27.78 -6.74
CA GLU A 58 -30.92 -28.86 -7.67
C GLU A 58 -31.46 -28.57 -9.08
N GLU A 59 -32.69 -28.06 -9.23
CA GLU A 59 -33.25 -27.63 -10.51
C GLU A 59 -32.49 -26.45 -11.13
N LYS A 60 -32.19 -25.37 -10.38
CA LYS A 60 -31.38 -24.26 -10.90
C LYS A 60 -29.98 -24.72 -11.31
N LEU A 61 -29.36 -25.63 -10.55
CA LEU A 61 -28.03 -26.15 -10.85
C LEU A 61 -28.03 -27.10 -12.06
N LYS A 62 -29.11 -27.87 -12.25
CA LYS A 62 -29.34 -28.65 -13.48
C LYS A 62 -29.52 -27.72 -14.69
N MET A 63 -30.44 -26.75 -14.63
CA MET A 63 -30.66 -25.78 -15.71
C MET A 63 -29.39 -25.01 -16.06
N PHE A 64 -28.56 -24.66 -15.09
CA PHE A 64 -27.27 -24.02 -15.33
C PHE A 64 -26.29 -24.94 -16.10
N LYS A 65 -26.16 -26.21 -15.70
CA LYS A 65 -25.34 -27.20 -16.42
C LYS A 65 -25.87 -27.48 -17.84
N GLU A 66 -27.19 -27.53 -18.01
CA GLU A 66 -27.86 -27.77 -19.29
C GLU A 66 -27.72 -26.57 -20.25
N LYS A 67 -27.75 -25.33 -19.74
CA LYS A 67 -27.39 -24.10 -20.49
C LYS A 67 -25.90 -24.03 -20.83
N GLN A 68 -25.01 -24.40 -19.92
CA GLN A 68 -23.55 -24.46 -20.16
C GLN A 68 -23.20 -25.38 -21.34
N LEU A 69 -23.93 -26.47 -21.52
CA LEU A 69 -23.77 -27.41 -22.64
C LEU A 69 -24.39 -26.94 -23.97
N THR A 70 -25.22 -25.89 -23.97
CA THR A 70 -26.04 -25.50 -25.14
C THR A 70 -25.83 -24.07 -25.63
N GLN A 71 -25.14 -23.19 -24.89
CA GLN A 71 -24.88 -21.80 -25.31
C GLN A 71 -23.42 -21.38 -25.19
N ASN A 72 -22.82 -20.98 -26.32
CA ASN A 72 -21.46 -20.45 -26.40
C ASN A 72 -21.33 -19.07 -25.73
N GLY A 73 -20.89 -19.07 -24.47
CA GLY A 73 -20.07 -18.00 -23.89
C GLY A 73 -20.74 -16.68 -23.46
N LYS A 74 -22.06 -16.49 -23.65
CA LYS A 74 -22.79 -15.30 -23.19
C LYS A 74 -23.60 -15.55 -21.93
N HIS A 75 -22.93 -16.02 -20.87
CA HIS A 75 -23.57 -16.30 -19.58
C HIS A 75 -24.03 -15.02 -18.87
N ASN A 76 -25.28 -15.03 -18.41
CA ASN A 76 -25.88 -13.96 -17.63
C ASN A 76 -25.39 -14.05 -16.18
N THR A 77 -24.52 -13.14 -15.76
CA THR A 77 -23.92 -13.11 -14.40
C THR A 77 -24.97 -13.11 -13.29
N LYS A 78 -26.19 -12.63 -13.57
CA LYS A 78 -27.33 -12.67 -12.67
C LYS A 78 -27.74 -14.09 -12.26
N GLU A 79 -27.71 -15.08 -13.17
CA GLU A 79 -28.11 -16.46 -12.83
C GLU A 79 -27.13 -17.13 -11.86
N LEU A 80 -25.85 -16.75 -11.92
CA LEU A 80 -24.82 -17.23 -11.00
C LEU A 80 -24.93 -16.56 -9.62
N GLN A 81 -25.26 -15.26 -9.58
CA GLN A 81 -25.55 -14.54 -8.33
C GLN A 81 -26.80 -15.09 -7.64
N ASP A 82 -27.85 -15.38 -8.39
CA ASP A 82 -29.07 -16.08 -7.93
C ASP A 82 -28.73 -17.42 -7.24
N LEU A 83 -27.92 -18.25 -7.89
CA LEU A 83 -27.46 -19.55 -7.33
C LEU A 83 -26.65 -19.37 -6.05
N GLN A 84 -25.75 -18.38 -6.02
CA GLN A 84 -24.93 -18.07 -4.84
C GLN A 84 -25.76 -17.56 -3.66
N GLN A 85 -26.79 -16.74 -3.90
CA GLN A 85 -27.73 -16.33 -2.85
C GLN A 85 -28.56 -17.52 -2.33
N LEU A 86 -29.00 -18.42 -3.20
CA LEU A 86 -29.76 -19.61 -2.78
C LEU A 86 -28.92 -20.55 -1.90
N ALA A 87 -27.65 -20.76 -2.25
CA ALA A 87 -26.70 -21.54 -1.44
C ALA A 87 -26.46 -20.90 -0.06
N ILE A 88 -26.34 -19.57 0.01
CA ILE A 88 -26.20 -18.83 1.28
C ILE A 88 -27.48 -18.94 2.15
N GLN A 89 -28.67 -18.94 1.54
CA GLN A 89 -29.92 -19.16 2.26
C GLN A 89 -30.02 -20.59 2.83
N TYR A 90 -29.71 -21.61 2.01
CA TYR A 90 -29.71 -23.00 2.46
C TYR A 90 -28.70 -23.24 3.59
N LYS A 91 -27.49 -22.71 3.46
CA LYS A 91 -26.44 -22.79 4.49
C LYS A 91 -26.90 -22.19 5.83
N LYS A 92 -27.56 -21.03 5.82
CA LYS A 92 -28.14 -20.41 7.02
C LYS A 92 -29.28 -21.21 7.67
N LEU A 93 -30.04 -21.98 6.89
CA LEU A 93 -31.07 -22.88 7.42
C LEU A 93 -30.44 -24.12 8.07
N MET A 94 -29.38 -24.66 7.47
CA MET A 94 -28.61 -25.78 8.04
C MET A 94 -27.85 -25.36 9.32
N GLU A 95 -27.25 -24.17 9.36
CA GLU A 95 -26.55 -23.62 10.54
C GLU A 95 -27.47 -23.32 11.74
N GLN A 96 -28.80 -23.41 11.59
CA GLN A 96 -29.77 -23.14 12.67
C GLN A 96 -30.21 -24.37 13.47
N ARG A 97 -29.77 -25.59 13.11
CA ARG A 97 -29.93 -26.81 13.92
C ARG A 97 -28.74 -27.74 13.72
N ASP A 98 -28.36 -28.47 14.76
CA ASP A 98 -27.32 -29.51 14.71
C ASP A 98 -27.73 -30.69 13.81
N TYR A 99 -27.59 -30.51 12.49
CA TYR A 99 -27.78 -31.55 11.48
C TYR A 99 -26.51 -32.38 11.27
N ASP A 100 -26.69 -33.57 10.68
CA ASP A 100 -25.66 -34.59 10.59
C ASP A 100 -24.43 -34.12 9.76
N LEU A 101 -23.23 -34.37 10.28
CA LEU A 101 -21.96 -33.76 9.81
C LEU A 101 -21.65 -34.04 8.33
N ARG A 102 -22.21 -35.12 7.76
CA ARG A 102 -21.99 -35.56 6.38
C ARG A 102 -22.62 -34.64 5.34
N ASP A 103 -23.79 -34.06 5.63
CA ASP A 103 -24.45 -33.15 4.70
C ASP A 103 -23.75 -31.78 4.67
N LEU A 104 -23.16 -31.37 5.80
CA LEU A 104 -22.31 -30.19 5.89
C LEU A 104 -21.01 -30.36 5.08
N GLU A 105 -20.39 -31.54 5.10
CA GLU A 105 -19.20 -31.84 4.30
C GLU A 105 -19.50 -31.85 2.79
N GLN A 106 -20.64 -32.41 2.37
CA GLN A 106 -21.10 -32.30 0.97
C GLN A 106 -21.32 -30.86 0.56
N LEU A 107 -21.94 -30.04 1.42
CA LEU A 107 -22.16 -28.61 1.15
C LEU A 107 -20.85 -27.82 1.02
N GLN A 108 -19.87 -28.09 1.88
CA GLN A 108 -18.55 -27.45 1.82
C GLN A 108 -17.77 -27.82 0.55
N ASN A 109 -17.88 -29.07 0.08
CA ASN A 109 -17.29 -29.48 -1.20
C ASN A 109 -17.98 -28.78 -2.39
N ALA A 110 -19.32 -28.69 -2.39
CA ALA A 110 -20.05 -27.93 -3.41
C ALA A 110 -19.73 -26.42 -3.41
N GLU A 111 -19.57 -25.81 -2.23
CA GLU A 111 -19.15 -24.40 -2.06
C GLU A 111 -17.72 -24.17 -2.61
N LYS A 112 -16.83 -25.14 -2.40
CA LYS A 112 -15.46 -25.15 -2.95
C LYS A 112 -15.43 -25.33 -4.47
N GLU A 113 -16.23 -26.23 -5.03
CA GLU A 113 -16.38 -26.39 -6.49
C GLU A 113 -16.94 -25.12 -7.13
N LEU A 114 -18.02 -24.56 -6.58
CA LEU A 114 -18.62 -23.32 -7.07
C LEU A 114 -17.62 -22.15 -7.06
N LYS A 115 -16.84 -22.00 -5.98
CA LYS A 115 -15.80 -20.96 -5.86
C LYS A 115 -14.65 -21.18 -6.84
N THR A 116 -14.31 -22.42 -7.16
CA THR A 116 -13.31 -22.75 -8.18
C THR A 116 -13.82 -22.38 -9.58
N ALA A 117 -15.06 -22.75 -9.91
CA ALA A 117 -15.71 -22.39 -11.17
C ALA A 117 -15.89 -20.87 -11.34
N GLN A 118 -16.22 -20.14 -10.27
CA GLN A 118 -16.25 -18.67 -10.29
C GLN A 118 -14.88 -18.05 -10.60
N SER A 119 -13.82 -18.63 -10.03
CA SER A 119 -12.44 -18.16 -10.22
C SER A 119 -11.95 -18.42 -11.66
N GLU A 120 -12.29 -19.58 -12.23
CA GLU A 120 -11.99 -19.90 -13.63
C GLU A 120 -12.83 -19.07 -14.62
N GLN A 121 -14.10 -18.81 -14.32
CA GLN A 121 -14.93 -17.90 -15.12
C GLN A 121 -14.35 -16.47 -15.13
N GLN A 122 -13.82 -15.98 -14.01
CA GLN A 122 -13.13 -14.69 -13.95
C GLN A 122 -11.84 -14.69 -14.79
N ARG A 123 -11.06 -15.78 -14.75
CA ARG A 123 -9.86 -15.92 -15.60
C ARG A 123 -10.21 -15.88 -17.09
N VAL A 124 -11.21 -16.63 -17.52
CA VAL A 124 -11.69 -16.64 -18.92
C VAL A 124 -12.28 -15.29 -19.34
N GLN A 125 -12.89 -14.53 -18.43
CA GLN A 125 -13.34 -13.16 -18.74
C GLN A 125 -12.19 -12.18 -18.95
N LEU A 126 -11.08 -12.32 -18.22
CA LEU A 126 -9.86 -11.54 -18.44
C LEU A 126 -9.16 -11.94 -19.76
N GLU A 127 -8.99 -13.25 -20.02
CA GLU A 127 -8.47 -13.77 -21.28
C GLU A 127 -9.27 -13.25 -22.50
N LEU A 128 -10.60 -13.22 -22.40
CA LEU A 128 -11.48 -12.65 -23.43
C LEU A 128 -11.44 -11.12 -23.54
N GLN A 129 -11.01 -10.41 -22.49
CA GLN A 129 -10.79 -8.97 -22.53
C GLN A 129 -9.46 -8.64 -23.23
N ASP A 130 -8.39 -9.36 -22.91
CA ASP A 130 -7.08 -9.20 -23.54
C ASP A 130 -7.12 -9.55 -25.04
N LEU A 131 -7.83 -10.63 -25.42
CA LEU A 131 -8.06 -10.96 -26.83
C LEU A 131 -8.85 -9.88 -27.59
N ARG A 132 -9.76 -9.15 -26.93
CA ARG A 132 -10.44 -8.00 -27.54
C ARG A 132 -9.52 -6.81 -27.70
N ASN A 133 -8.66 -6.54 -26.71
CA ASN A 133 -7.66 -5.47 -26.78
C ASN A 133 -6.67 -5.72 -27.93
N GLN A 134 -6.18 -6.96 -28.07
CA GLN A 134 -5.35 -7.40 -29.19
C GLN A 134 -6.07 -7.24 -30.54
N LEU A 135 -7.35 -7.62 -30.64
CA LEU A 135 -8.13 -7.45 -31.87
C LEU A 135 -8.29 -5.97 -32.25
N VAL A 136 -8.52 -5.07 -31.28
CA VAL A 136 -8.60 -3.62 -31.51
C VAL A 136 -7.24 -3.05 -31.93
N GLN A 137 -6.14 -3.53 -31.33
CA GLN A 137 -4.79 -3.15 -31.73
C GLN A 137 -4.51 -3.55 -33.19
N LEU A 138 -4.73 -4.81 -33.56
CA LEU A 138 -4.54 -5.31 -34.93
C LEU A 138 -5.41 -4.55 -35.95
N GLN A 139 -6.66 -4.22 -35.59
CA GLN A 139 -7.53 -3.37 -36.43
C GLN A 139 -7.05 -1.92 -36.56
N SER A 140 -6.24 -1.42 -35.62
CA SER A 140 -5.59 -0.10 -35.75
C SER A 140 -4.33 -0.16 -36.61
N GLU A 141 -3.52 -1.21 -36.45
CA GLU A 141 -2.32 -1.46 -37.25
C GLU A 141 -2.65 -1.70 -38.72
N GLN A 142 -3.72 -2.45 -39.01
CA GLN A 142 -4.22 -2.64 -40.38
C GLN A 142 -4.58 -1.31 -41.07
N ARG A 143 -5.22 -0.35 -40.35
CA ARG A 143 -5.56 0.95 -40.93
C ARG A 143 -4.35 1.83 -41.24
N VAL A 144 -3.27 1.69 -40.46
CA VAL A 144 -2.00 2.37 -40.76
C VAL A 144 -1.38 1.76 -42.01
N LEU A 145 -1.36 0.42 -42.12
CA LEU A 145 -0.88 -0.27 -43.31
C LEU A 145 -1.66 0.10 -44.59
N ASP A 146 -2.99 0.18 -44.50
CA ASP A 146 -3.84 0.63 -45.62
C ASP A 146 -3.51 2.08 -46.05
N GLN A 147 -3.18 2.97 -45.11
CA GLN A 147 -2.75 4.35 -45.39
C GLN A 147 -1.34 4.41 -46.01
N ASP A 148 -0.39 3.63 -45.51
CA ASP A 148 0.97 3.56 -46.06
C ASP A 148 0.97 3.00 -47.50
N ILE A 149 0.13 2.00 -47.79
CA ILE A 149 -0.11 1.49 -49.15
C ILE A 149 -0.65 2.60 -50.06
N GLN A 150 -1.62 3.39 -49.59
CA GLN A 150 -2.18 4.51 -50.36
C GLN A 150 -1.13 5.61 -50.63
N ILE A 151 -0.26 5.91 -49.66
CA ILE A 151 0.85 6.87 -49.81
C ILE A 151 1.86 6.37 -50.83
N GLU A 152 2.23 5.09 -50.80
CA GLU A 152 3.21 4.52 -51.72
C GLU A 152 2.69 4.40 -53.15
N ASP A 153 1.39 4.09 -53.35
CA ASP A 153 0.79 4.15 -54.68
C ASP A 153 0.66 5.58 -55.23
N MET A 154 0.46 6.60 -54.37
CA MET A 154 0.57 8.01 -54.81
C MET A 154 2.00 8.37 -55.23
N ARG A 155 3.03 7.92 -54.48
CA ARG A 155 4.44 8.11 -54.86
C ARG A 155 4.76 7.46 -56.19
N ARG A 156 4.31 6.22 -56.42
CA ARG A 156 4.46 5.51 -57.70
C ARG A 156 3.84 6.25 -58.88
N GLN A 157 2.61 6.78 -58.71
CA GLN A 157 1.96 7.60 -59.73
C GLN A 157 2.75 8.87 -60.06
N ILE A 158 3.36 9.51 -59.05
CA ILE A 158 4.20 10.70 -59.24
C ILE A 158 5.51 10.35 -59.95
N LEU A 159 6.19 9.26 -59.56
CA LEU A 159 7.42 8.79 -60.20
C LEU A 159 7.20 8.41 -61.68
N GLU A 160 6.11 7.71 -61.99
CA GLU A 160 5.79 7.36 -63.38
C GLU A 160 5.43 8.61 -64.20
N ARG A 161 4.72 9.59 -63.62
CA ARG A 161 4.50 10.90 -64.27
C ARG A 161 5.83 11.63 -64.54
N LEU A 162 6.73 11.72 -63.55
CA LEU A 162 8.06 12.32 -63.70
C LEU A 162 8.88 11.65 -64.81
N LYS A 163 8.82 10.32 -64.92
CA LYS A 163 9.46 9.54 -65.98
C LYS A 163 8.91 9.89 -67.38
N ASN A 164 7.58 9.88 -67.54
CA ASN A 164 6.94 10.27 -68.81
C ASN A 164 7.25 11.74 -69.19
N LEU A 165 7.32 12.62 -68.21
CA LEU A 165 7.65 14.04 -68.37
C LEU A 165 9.11 14.23 -68.83
N LYS A 166 10.05 13.49 -68.24
CA LYS A 166 11.45 13.42 -68.68
C LYS A 166 11.59 12.90 -70.12
N GLU A 167 10.82 11.88 -70.50
CA GLU A 167 10.80 11.39 -71.88
C GLU A 167 10.24 12.41 -72.89
N GLN A 168 9.20 13.17 -72.52
CA GLN A 168 8.68 14.25 -73.36
C GLN A 168 9.74 15.34 -73.59
N ILE A 169 10.43 15.77 -72.54
CA ILE A 169 11.52 16.76 -72.63
C ILE A 169 12.64 16.25 -73.56
N ILE A 170 13.04 14.98 -73.44
CA ILE A 170 14.07 14.38 -74.30
C ILE A 170 13.62 14.37 -75.78
N LYS A 171 12.39 13.93 -76.06
CA LYS A 171 11.82 13.87 -77.43
C LYS A 171 11.65 15.26 -78.05
N GLN A 172 11.28 16.27 -77.25
CA GLN A 172 11.20 17.67 -77.68
C GLN A 172 12.58 18.25 -77.99
N LYS A 173 13.57 18.05 -77.11
CA LYS A 173 14.92 18.64 -77.22
C LYS A 173 15.68 18.23 -78.49
N GLN A 174 15.25 17.18 -79.19
CA GLN A 174 15.88 16.70 -80.43
C GLN A 174 15.42 17.41 -81.71
N ASN A 175 14.34 18.22 -81.69
CA ASN A 175 13.65 18.69 -82.91
C ASN A 175 13.34 20.20 -82.95
N ILE A 176 14.15 21.05 -82.30
CA ILE A 176 13.76 22.44 -82.00
C ILE A 176 14.71 23.49 -82.62
N SER A 177 14.13 24.38 -83.43
CA SER A 177 14.69 25.71 -83.74
C SER A 177 14.19 26.75 -82.73
N ASP A 178 14.74 27.97 -82.75
CA ASP A 178 14.64 28.91 -81.62
C ASP A 178 13.22 29.31 -81.20
N GLN A 179 12.25 29.37 -82.13
CA GLN A 179 10.83 29.59 -81.78
C GLN A 179 10.23 28.44 -80.96
N GLY A 180 10.69 27.20 -81.17
CA GLY A 180 10.27 26.04 -80.38
C GLY A 180 10.82 26.07 -78.95
N GLN A 181 11.96 26.73 -78.70
CA GLN A 181 12.54 26.85 -77.36
C GLN A 181 11.62 27.64 -76.42
N GLN A 182 10.99 28.72 -76.91
CA GLN A 182 10.02 29.49 -76.12
C GLN A 182 8.78 28.68 -75.77
N LYS A 183 8.27 27.87 -76.70
CA LYS A 183 7.12 26.99 -76.42
C LYS A 183 7.46 25.94 -75.37
N VAL A 184 8.59 25.24 -75.51
CA VAL A 184 9.01 24.23 -74.52
C VAL A 184 9.33 24.86 -73.17
N SER A 185 9.88 26.07 -73.11
CA SER A 185 10.05 26.82 -71.86
C SER A 185 8.70 27.11 -71.17
N LYS A 186 7.63 27.40 -71.94
CA LYS A 186 6.28 27.59 -71.39
C LYS A 186 5.67 26.27 -70.92
N ASP A 187 5.69 25.23 -71.75
CA ASP A 187 5.17 23.90 -71.42
C ASP A 187 5.87 23.33 -70.15
N LEU A 188 7.19 23.50 -70.05
CA LEU A 188 8.00 23.11 -68.89
C LEU A 188 7.65 23.90 -67.62
N ASN A 189 7.42 25.22 -67.73
CA ASN A 189 7.01 26.04 -66.59
C ASN A 189 5.60 25.67 -66.08
N GLU A 190 4.66 25.36 -66.98
CA GLU A 190 3.33 24.86 -66.61
C GLU A 190 3.43 23.49 -65.91
N GLN A 191 4.33 22.62 -66.36
CA GLN A 191 4.64 21.34 -65.70
C GLN A 191 5.32 21.53 -64.33
N ILE A 192 6.24 22.48 -64.17
CA ILE A 192 6.85 22.82 -62.87
C ILE A 192 5.80 23.32 -61.88
N GLN A 193 4.89 24.20 -62.31
CA GLN A 193 3.77 24.64 -61.46
C GLN A 193 2.84 23.49 -61.06
N LEU A 194 2.59 22.53 -61.96
CA LEU A 194 1.79 21.35 -61.64
C LEU A 194 2.49 20.44 -60.61
N MET A 195 3.80 20.24 -60.72
CA MET A 195 4.59 19.50 -59.70
C MET A 195 4.60 20.22 -58.35
N GLN A 196 4.75 21.55 -58.33
CA GLN A 196 4.69 22.36 -57.10
C GLN A 196 3.33 22.24 -56.41
N ARG A 197 2.22 22.19 -57.17
CA ARG A 197 0.89 21.92 -56.60
C ARG A 197 0.80 20.53 -55.96
N TYR A 198 1.31 19.48 -56.61
CA TYR A 198 1.31 18.14 -56.03
C TYR A 198 2.20 18.02 -54.78
N LEU A 199 3.38 18.66 -54.77
CA LEU A 199 4.23 18.72 -53.57
C LEU A 199 3.54 19.45 -52.41
N SER A 200 2.88 20.59 -52.67
CA SER A 200 2.10 21.30 -51.65
C SER A 200 0.91 20.48 -51.15
N GLN A 201 0.27 19.68 -52.01
CA GLN A 201 -0.82 18.78 -51.63
C GLN A 201 -0.32 17.61 -50.77
N ILE A 202 0.86 17.04 -51.05
CA ILE A 202 1.52 16.06 -50.17
C ILE A 202 1.83 16.69 -48.82
N GLU A 203 2.47 17.86 -48.79
CA GLU A 203 2.84 18.54 -47.55
C GLU A 203 1.61 18.85 -46.66
N GLN A 204 0.44 19.12 -47.26
CA GLN A 204 -0.82 19.26 -46.54
C GLN A 204 -1.33 17.92 -45.98
N LEU A 205 -1.27 16.84 -46.74
CA LEU A 205 -1.66 15.49 -46.29
C LEU A 205 -0.73 14.98 -45.18
N GLU A 206 0.57 15.19 -45.29
CA GLU A 206 1.57 14.85 -44.26
C GLU A 206 1.33 15.64 -42.97
N LYS A 207 1.00 16.94 -43.06
CA LYS A 207 0.60 17.75 -41.89
C LYS A 207 -0.71 17.27 -41.27
N GLN A 208 -1.69 16.83 -42.06
CA GLN A 208 -2.94 16.26 -41.55
C GLN A 208 -2.70 14.91 -40.85
N ALA A 209 -1.93 14.01 -41.47
CA ALA A 209 -1.56 12.72 -40.88
C ALA A 209 -0.77 12.90 -39.57
N ALA A 210 0.25 13.75 -39.57
CA ALA A 210 1.03 14.07 -38.37
C ALA A 210 0.17 14.71 -37.26
N SER A 211 -0.86 15.50 -37.61
CA SER A 211 -1.82 16.04 -36.65
C SER A 211 -2.71 14.94 -36.05
N SER A 212 -3.21 14.01 -36.87
CA SER A 212 -4.01 12.87 -36.39
C SER A 212 -3.19 11.97 -35.47
N ILE A 213 -1.97 11.59 -35.90
CA ILE A 213 -1.05 10.76 -35.12
C ILE A 213 -0.75 11.41 -33.76
N ARG A 214 -0.54 12.74 -33.70
CA ARG A 214 -0.37 13.46 -32.43
C ARG A 214 -1.61 13.41 -31.54
N GLN A 215 -2.82 13.55 -32.10
CA GLN A 215 -4.05 13.45 -31.33
C GLN A 215 -4.29 12.04 -30.79
N ASP A 216 -4.04 11.00 -31.59
CA ASP A 216 -4.23 9.61 -31.17
C ASP A 216 -3.13 9.15 -30.20
N LEU A 217 -1.89 9.67 -30.30
CA LEU A 217 -0.87 9.51 -29.26
C LEU A 217 -1.28 10.21 -27.96
N GLN A 218 -1.81 11.43 -28.01
CA GLN A 218 -2.32 12.12 -26.82
C GLN A 218 -3.50 11.39 -26.17
N ARG A 219 -4.40 10.78 -26.97
CA ARG A 219 -5.45 9.89 -26.46
C ARG A 219 -4.86 8.66 -25.77
N LYS A 220 -3.96 7.92 -26.42
CA LYS A 220 -3.31 6.72 -25.84
C LYS A 220 -2.54 7.02 -24.56
N ILE A 221 -1.83 8.14 -24.49
CA ILE A 221 -1.16 8.60 -23.26
C ILE A 221 -2.20 8.84 -22.15
N LYS A 222 -3.29 9.56 -22.45
CA LYS A 222 -4.33 9.82 -21.45
C LYS A 222 -5.06 8.53 -21.02
N GLU A 223 -5.34 7.62 -21.94
CA GLU A 223 -5.94 6.32 -21.64
C GLU A 223 -5.03 5.50 -20.71
N GLN A 224 -3.71 5.52 -20.93
CA GLN A 224 -2.72 4.91 -20.02
C GLN A 224 -2.65 5.62 -18.65
N GLU A 225 -2.77 6.94 -18.60
CA GLU A 225 -2.86 7.69 -17.33
C GLU A 225 -4.14 7.36 -16.56
N ASP A 226 -5.29 7.31 -17.23
CA ASP A 226 -6.59 6.99 -16.64
C ASP A 226 -6.63 5.51 -16.13
N ASP A 227 -6.11 4.54 -16.90
CA ASP A 227 -5.98 3.14 -16.45
C ASP A 227 -4.93 2.98 -15.32
N HIS A 228 -3.82 3.71 -15.35
CA HIS A 228 -2.84 3.70 -14.25
C HIS A 228 -3.46 4.27 -12.96
N ASN A 229 -4.21 5.37 -13.06
CA ASN A 229 -4.93 5.96 -11.94
C ASN A 229 -6.01 5.02 -11.39
N LYS A 230 -6.71 4.29 -12.24
CA LYS A 230 -7.69 3.26 -11.86
C LYS A 230 -7.02 2.07 -11.15
N ALA A 231 -5.97 1.49 -11.72
CA ALA A 231 -5.22 0.41 -11.09
C ALA A 231 -4.66 0.81 -9.70
N LYS A 232 -4.25 2.07 -9.56
CA LYS A 232 -3.82 2.67 -8.29
C LYS A 232 -4.98 2.80 -7.29
N GLN A 233 -6.19 3.16 -7.72
CA GLN A 233 -7.39 3.15 -6.87
C GLN A 233 -7.78 1.74 -6.44
N ASP A 234 -7.77 0.76 -7.35
CA ASP A 234 -8.10 -0.64 -7.06
C ASP A 234 -7.11 -1.24 -6.05
N LEU A 235 -5.82 -0.92 -6.17
CA LEU A 235 -4.78 -1.33 -5.21
C LEU A 235 -4.98 -0.70 -3.82
N ILE A 236 -5.45 0.56 -3.75
CA ILE A 236 -5.82 1.22 -2.48
C ILE A 236 -7.04 0.53 -1.85
N GLN A 237 -8.08 0.21 -2.64
CA GLN A 237 -9.26 -0.50 -2.16
C GLN A 237 -8.90 -1.90 -1.64
N LEU A 238 -8.08 -2.66 -2.38
CA LEU A 238 -7.61 -3.99 -1.98
C LEU A 238 -6.81 -3.94 -0.67
N ASN A 239 -5.93 -2.96 -0.49
CA ASN A 239 -5.22 -2.75 0.77
C ASN A 239 -6.16 -2.37 1.93
N THR A 240 -7.20 -1.57 1.67
CA THR A 240 -8.22 -1.22 2.67
C THR A 240 -9.01 -2.45 3.13
N GLN A 241 -9.45 -3.29 2.19
CA GLN A 241 -10.12 -4.58 2.47
C GLN A 241 -9.19 -5.52 3.27
N LYS A 242 -7.91 -5.62 2.89
CA LYS A 242 -6.91 -6.41 3.59
C LYS A 242 -6.68 -5.92 5.03
N GLN A 243 -6.65 -4.61 5.27
CA GLN A 243 -6.57 -4.04 6.61
C GLN A 243 -7.82 -4.32 7.46
N GLN A 244 -9.02 -4.23 6.88
CA GLN A 244 -10.27 -4.59 7.55
C GLN A 244 -10.31 -6.08 7.94
N PHE A 245 -9.87 -6.97 7.05
CA PHE A 245 -9.76 -8.40 7.32
C PHE A 245 -8.74 -8.70 8.44
N ILE A 246 -7.57 -8.05 8.43
CA ILE A 246 -6.57 -8.15 9.51
C ILE A 246 -7.13 -7.62 10.84
N LYS A 247 -7.92 -6.53 10.83
CA LYS A 247 -8.60 -6.02 12.04
C LYS A 247 -9.57 -7.06 12.60
N LYS A 248 -10.43 -7.64 11.77
CA LYS A 248 -11.37 -8.68 12.19
C LYS A 248 -10.64 -9.91 12.77
N LEU A 249 -9.58 -10.39 12.12
CA LEU A 249 -8.79 -11.52 12.64
C LEU A 249 -8.17 -11.21 14.02
N LYS A 250 -7.76 -9.97 14.29
CA LYS A 250 -7.29 -9.57 15.63
C LYS A 250 -8.41 -9.58 16.67
N GLU A 251 -9.60 -9.12 16.31
CA GLU A 251 -10.80 -9.14 17.16
C GLU A 251 -11.22 -10.59 17.47
N ASP A 252 -11.26 -11.47 16.46
CA ASP A 252 -11.54 -12.90 16.62
C ASP A 252 -10.49 -13.59 17.54
N ILE A 253 -9.20 -13.23 17.40
CA ILE A 253 -8.12 -13.73 18.28
C ILE A 253 -8.27 -13.22 19.73
N GLU A 254 -8.66 -11.95 19.95
CA GLU A 254 -8.93 -11.45 21.30
C GLU A 254 -10.12 -12.16 21.94
N VAL A 255 -11.20 -12.41 21.19
CA VAL A 255 -12.37 -13.16 21.70
C VAL A 255 -11.97 -14.58 22.09
N GLN A 256 -11.11 -15.25 21.30
CA GLN A 256 -10.61 -16.58 21.66
C GLN A 256 -9.66 -16.56 22.88
N LYS A 257 -8.83 -15.53 23.04
CA LYS A 257 -8.03 -15.37 24.27
C LYS A 257 -8.93 -15.26 25.50
N ARG A 258 -9.89 -14.33 25.50
CA ARG A 258 -10.82 -14.14 26.63
C ARG A 258 -11.62 -15.41 26.97
N LYS A 259 -11.95 -16.25 25.97
CA LYS A 259 -12.55 -17.57 26.20
C LYS A 259 -11.59 -18.55 26.88
N ASN A 260 -10.34 -18.61 26.44
CA ASN A 260 -9.32 -19.46 27.07
C ASN A 260 -9.01 -19.00 28.50
N ASP A 261 -8.96 -17.69 28.74
CA ASP A 261 -8.75 -17.10 30.06
C ASP A 261 -9.89 -17.49 31.02
N LEU A 262 -11.15 -17.44 30.56
CA LEU A 262 -12.32 -17.92 31.31
C LEU A 262 -12.28 -19.42 31.59
N ILE A 263 -11.93 -20.25 30.59
CA ILE A 263 -11.81 -21.71 30.75
C ILE A 263 -10.69 -22.06 31.76
N GLN A 264 -9.59 -21.31 31.75
CA GLN A 264 -8.51 -21.47 32.73
C GLN A 264 -8.96 -21.07 34.14
N GLN A 265 -9.74 -19.99 34.29
CA GLN A 265 -10.32 -19.62 35.58
C GLN A 265 -11.34 -20.66 36.09
N GLU A 266 -12.25 -21.15 35.25
CA GLU A 266 -13.19 -22.22 35.61
C GLU A 266 -12.45 -23.51 36.03
N LYS A 267 -11.32 -23.82 35.39
CA LYS A 267 -10.46 -24.94 35.78
C LYS A 267 -9.84 -24.73 37.17
N GLU A 268 -9.29 -23.55 37.45
CA GLU A 268 -8.70 -23.22 38.74
C GLU A 268 -9.74 -23.28 39.88
N ASP A 269 -10.95 -22.72 39.66
CA ASP A 269 -12.09 -22.84 40.59
C ASP A 269 -12.50 -24.29 40.85
N ASN A 270 -12.42 -25.16 39.84
CA ASN A 270 -12.75 -26.58 39.96
C ASN A 270 -11.63 -27.39 40.64
N ASP A 271 -10.36 -27.06 40.41
CA ASP A 271 -9.22 -27.66 41.13
C ASP A 271 -9.25 -27.30 42.63
N VAL A 272 -9.70 -26.09 42.99
CA VAL A 272 -9.98 -25.69 44.39
C VAL A 272 -11.10 -26.54 45.00
N LYS A 273 -12.27 -26.63 44.35
CA LYS A 273 -13.40 -27.46 44.83
C LYS A 273 -13.04 -28.93 44.97
N LEU A 274 -12.24 -29.47 44.02
CA LEU A 274 -11.72 -30.84 44.09
C LEU A 274 -10.77 -31.06 45.27
N LYS A 275 -10.04 -30.04 45.71
CA LYS A 275 -9.24 -30.09 46.93
C LYS A 275 -10.13 -30.10 48.18
N GLU A 276 -11.09 -29.18 48.28
CA GLU A 276 -12.03 -29.11 49.41
C GLU A 276 -12.80 -30.42 49.61
N LEU A 277 -13.28 -31.04 48.52
CA LEU A 277 -13.97 -32.33 48.56
C LEU A 277 -13.06 -33.48 49.00
N ARG A 278 -11.76 -33.46 48.66
CA ARG A 278 -10.77 -34.44 49.15
C ARG A 278 -10.51 -34.26 50.65
N ASP A 279 -10.38 -33.02 51.12
CA ASP A 279 -10.14 -32.71 52.52
C ASP A 279 -11.37 -33.09 53.39
N GLN A 280 -12.60 -32.84 52.91
CA GLN A 280 -13.85 -33.32 53.53
C GLN A 280 -13.93 -34.85 53.57
N LEU A 281 -13.58 -35.53 52.47
CA LEU A 281 -13.58 -37.00 52.42
C LEU A 281 -12.57 -37.60 53.43
N ALA A 282 -11.40 -36.98 53.59
CA ALA A 282 -10.40 -37.39 54.56
C ALA A 282 -10.90 -37.23 56.01
N GLN A 283 -11.59 -36.13 56.33
CA GLN A 283 -12.21 -35.92 57.65
C GLN A 283 -13.27 -36.99 57.96
N LEU A 284 -14.17 -37.28 57.01
CA LEU A 284 -15.19 -38.33 57.17
C LEU A 284 -14.58 -39.74 57.34
N GLN A 285 -13.50 -40.04 56.62
CA GLN A 285 -12.77 -41.30 56.78
C GLN A 285 -12.10 -41.41 58.16
N GLN A 286 -11.62 -40.31 58.74
CA GLN A 286 -11.05 -40.31 60.08
C GLN A 286 -12.13 -40.50 61.15
N GLN A 287 -13.21 -39.71 61.12
CA GLN A 287 -14.37 -39.85 62.04
C GLN A 287 -14.90 -41.29 62.07
N LYS A 288 -14.95 -41.97 60.91
CA LYS A 288 -15.37 -43.38 60.83
C LYS A 288 -14.42 -44.33 61.59
N ARG A 289 -13.12 -44.09 61.60
CA ARG A 289 -12.14 -44.91 62.35
C ARG A 289 -12.29 -44.71 63.85
N ASP A 290 -12.46 -43.46 64.27
CA ASP A 290 -12.57 -43.10 65.68
C ASP A 290 -13.82 -43.73 66.32
N LEU A 291 -14.97 -43.66 65.63
CA LEU A 291 -16.23 -44.32 66.03
C LEU A 291 -16.13 -45.85 66.10
N LEU A 292 -15.37 -46.49 65.19
CA LEU A 292 -15.17 -47.94 65.24
C LEU A 292 -14.35 -48.35 66.47
N SER A 293 -13.26 -47.63 66.77
CA SER A 293 -12.44 -47.89 67.97
C SER A 293 -13.19 -47.63 69.28
N GLU A 294 -14.21 -46.76 69.29
CA GLU A 294 -15.10 -46.55 70.42
C GLU A 294 -16.06 -47.74 70.63
N LYS A 295 -16.71 -48.23 69.55
CA LYS A 295 -17.62 -49.38 69.64
C LYS A 295 -16.94 -50.72 69.91
N GLU A 296 -15.68 -50.88 69.50
CA GLU A 296 -14.86 -52.04 69.91
C GLU A 296 -14.63 -52.08 71.44
N LYS A 297 -14.55 -50.92 72.12
CA LYS A 297 -14.39 -50.85 73.58
C LYS A 297 -15.69 -51.11 74.33
N GLU A 298 -16.82 -50.59 73.85
CA GLU A 298 -18.14 -50.89 74.44
C GLU A 298 -18.45 -52.40 74.44
N LEU A 299 -18.18 -53.08 73.32
CA LEU A 299 -18.36 -54.53 73.19
C LEU A 299 -17.51 -55.33 74.18
N LEU A 300 -16.28 -54.87 74.45
CA LEU A 300 -15.36 -55.52 75.40
C LEU A 300 -15.88 -55.44 76.85
N ASN A 301 -16.44 -54.30 77.26
CA ASN A 301 -17.02 -54.13 78.60
C ASN A 301 -18.28 -55.00 78.79
N LEU A 302 -19.19 -55.01 77.80
CA LEU A 302 -20.44 -55.79 77.89
C LEU A 302 -20.21 -57.31 77.97
N GLN A 303 -19.07 -57.80 77.46
CA GLN A 303 -18.64 -59.19 77.64
C GLN A 303 -18.06 -59.50 79.02
N GLN A 304 -17.69 -58.50 79.83
CA GLN A 304 -17.26 -58.70 81.22
C GLN A 304 -18.43 -58.64 82.22
N GLU A 305 -19.41 -57.77 81.99
CA GLU A 305 -20.50 -57.52 82.96
C GLU A 305 -21.61 -58.59 82.98
N SER A 306 -21.72 -59.43 81.93
CA SER A 306 -22.79 -60.43 81.79
C SER A 306 -22.50 -61.80 82.44
N GLY A 307 -21.36 -61.95 83.14
CA GLY A 307 -20.87 -63.25 83.61
C GLY A 307 -21.34 -63.75 84.98
N GLN A 308 -21.84 -62.90 85.88
CA GLN A 308 -22.11 -63.27 87.28
C GLN A 308 -23.27 -62.50 87.93
N SER A 309 -24.45 -63.14 88.09
CA SER A 309 -25.15 -63.32 89.39
C SER A 309 -26.64 -63.69 89.23
N GLU A 310 -26.98 -64.98 89.12
CA GLU A 310 -28.38 -65.40 89.36
C GLU A 310 -28.50 -66.86 89.85
N LYS A 311 -28.49 -67.06 91.19
CA LYS A 311 -29.07 -68.23 91.89
C LYS A 311 -28.96 -68.13 93.42
N SER A 312 -30.01 -68.61 94.11
CA SER A 312 -30.16 -68.77 95.58
C SER A 312 -30.09 -67.46 96.40
N ALA A 313 -30.88 -67.21 97.45
CA ALA A 313 -31.55 -68.11 98.38
C ALA A 313 -32.72 -67.42 99.10
N VAL A 314 -33.88 -68.09 99.21
CA VAL A 314 -34.97 -67.71 100.12
C VAL A 314 -35.60 -68.98 100.69
N GLU A 315 -35.20 -69.41 101.88
CA GLU A 315 -35.99 -70.34 102.70
C GLU A 315 -35.56 -70.34 104.17
N ASN A 316 -36.49 -70.74 105.05
CA ASN A 316 -36.32 -71.07 106.48
C ASN A 316 -35.97 -69.94 107.48
N PHE A 317 -36.96 -69.56 108.31
CA PHE A 317 -36.83 -69.72 109.78
C PHE A 317 -38.20 -69.90 110.46
N ASN A 318 -38.22 -70.38 111.72
CA ASN A 318 -39.38 -71.02 112.36
C ASN A 318 -39.72 -70.43 113.76
N LYS A 319 -41.01 -70.54 114.16
CA LYS A 319 -41.57 -70.94 115.50
C LYS A 319 -40.75 -70.69 116.79
N ASN A 320 -41.26 -70.25 117.95
CA ASN A 320 -42.63 -70.08 118.50
C ASN A 320 -42.63 -69.02 119.63
N ASN A 321 -43.75 -68.35 119.92
CA ASN A 321 -43.96 -67.53 121.15
C ASN A 321 -45.48 -67.43 121.47
N PRO A 322 -45.99 -67.54 122.72
CA PRO A 322 -47.43 -67.63 122.99
C PRO A 322 -48.34 -66.49 122.48
N GLN A 323 -47.82 -65.28 122.24
CA GLN A 323 -48.59 -64.21 121.57
C GLN A 323 -49.11 -64.65 120.19
N LEU A 324 -48.43 -65.62 119.55
CA LEU A 324 -48.76 -66.24 118.27
C LEU A 324 -50.17 -66.86 118.21
N ASN A 325 -50.95 -67.02 119.28
CA ASN A 325 -52.34 -67.49 119.14
C ASN A 325 -53.34 -66.36 118.86
N LEU A 326 -53.24 -65.20 119.53
CA LEU A 326 -54.00 -64.01 119.11
C LEU A 326 -53.44 -63.46 117.79
N LEU A 327 -52.11 -63.47 117.66
CA LEU A 327 -51.45 -63.16 116.38
C LEU A 327 -51.82 -64.16 115.30
N LYS A 328 -52.03 -65.47 115.55
CA LYS A 328 -52.60 -66.40 114.55
C LYS A 328 -53.99 -65.99 114.15
N GLN A 329 -54.89 -65.68 115.09
CA GLN A 329 -56.26 -65.34 114.72
C GLN A 329 -56.32 -64.08 113.84
N ILE A 330 -55.48 -63.07 114.16
CA ILE A 330 -55.28 -61.88 113.33
C ILE A 330 -54.53 -62.22 112.01
N ILE A 331 -53.50 -63.07 112.04
CA ILE A 331 -52.73 -63.53 110.87
C ILE A 331 -53.58 -64.43 109.97
N ASP A 332 -54.58 -65.14 110.47
CA ASP A 332 -55.44 -66.04 109.70
C ASP A 332 -56.63 -65.24 109.12
N GLN A 333 -57.10 -64.19 109.80
CA GLN A 333 -57.93 -63.14 109.20
C GLN A 333 -57.16 -62.37 108.11
N ILE A 334 -55.91 -61.95 108.40
CA ILE A 334 -55.04 -61.28 107.43
C ILE A 334 -54.69 -62.24 106.29
N LYS A 335 -54.34 -63.51 106.51
CA LYS A 335 -54.13 -64.50 105.44
C LYS A 335 -55.38 -64.70 104.61
N ASN A 336 -56.56 -64.78 105.22
CA ASN A 336 -57.79 -64.89 104.44
C ASN A 336 -58.05 -63.63 103.61
N ARG A 337 -57.80 -62.43 104.16
CA ARG A 337 -57.94 -61.18 103.40
C ARG A 337 -56.81 -60.95 102.39
N THR A 338 -55.60 -61.44 102.65
CA THR A 338 -54.43 -61.43 101.75
C THR A 338 -54.55 -62.53 100.69
N ALA A 339 -55.21 -63.64 100.96
CA ALA A 339 -55.56 -64.67 99.97
C ALA A 339 -56.71 -64.18 99.08
N GLN A 340 -57.72 -63.51 99.64
CA GLN A 340 -58.71 -62.77 98.86
C GLN A 340 -58.04 -61.69 98.01
N LEU A 341 -57.31 -60.74 98.60
CA LEU A 341 -56.60 -59.68 97.87
C LEU A 341 -55.57 -60.22 96.87
N SER A 342 -54.90 -61.35 97.16
CA SER A 342 -54.01 -62.03 96.21
C SER A 342 -54.79 -62.69 95.08
N SER A 343 -55.95 -63.30 95.35
CA SER A 343 -56.84 -63.79 94.29
C SER A 343 -57.43 -62.64 93.45
N GLU A 344 -57.86 -61.54 94.07
CA GLU A 344 -58.33 -60.31 93.41
C GLU A 344 -57.19 -59.70 92.57
N THR A 345 -55.96 -59.66 93.08
CA THR A 345 -54.76 -59.18 92.37
C THR A 345 -54.34 -60.13 91.25
N ASN A 346 -54.44 -61.45 91.43
CA ASN A 346 -54.14 -62.43 90.39
C ASN A 346 -55.19 -62.39 89.28
N ILE A 347 -56.49 -62.23 89.61
CA ILE A 347 -57.55 -62.00 88.63
C ILE A 347 -57.31 -60.70 87.86
N LEU A 348 -57.00 -59.59 88.55
CA LEU A 348 -56.67 -58.32 87.89
C LEU A 348 -55.40 -58.41 87.04
N LYS A 349 -54.39 -59.18 87.46
CA LYS A 349 -53.16 -59.44 86.70
C LYS A 349 -53.44 -60.32 85.47
N GLU A 350 -54.26 -61.36 85.61
CA GLU A 350 -54.71 -62.18 84.50
C GLU A 350 -55.54 -61.37 83.50
N ASP A 351 -56.48 -60.55 83.94
CA ASP A 351 -57.27 -59.67 83.05
C ASP A 351 -56.40 -58.59 82.42
N TRP A 352 -55.38 -58.07 83.11
CA TRP A 352 -54.42 -57.13 82.54
C TRP A 352 -53.54 -57.81 81.48
N GLU A 353 -52.97 -58.99 81.74
CA GLU A 353 -52.19 -59.73 80.75
C GLU A 353 -53.08 -60.20 79.58
N ARG A 354 -54.32 -60.65 79.82
CA ARG A 354 -55.31 -60.96 78.76
C ARG A 354 -55.63 -59.72 77.90
N LYS A 355 -55.74 -58.53 78.50
CA LYS A 355 -55.99 -57.27 77.78
C LYS A 355 -54.75 -56.80 77.01
N LYS A 356 -53.57 -56.92 77.60
CA LYS A 356 -52.28 -56.64 76.97
C LYS A 356 -52.04 -57.57 75.78
N LEU A 357 -52.19 -58.88 75.94
CA LEU A 357 -52.07 -59.87 74.87
C LEU A 357 -53.06 -59.64 73.72
N ARG A 358 -54.26 -59.11 74.00
CA ARG A 358 -55.19 -58.65 72.95
C ARG A 358 -54.63 -57.44 72.20
N ILE A 359 -54.17 -56.40 72.90
CA ILE A 359 -53.58 -55.21 72.28
C ILE A 359 -52.33 -55.57 71.45
N GLU A 360 -51.45 -56.42 71.98
CA GLU A 360 -50.26 -56.92 71.28
C GLU A 360 -50.65 -57.77 70.06
N SER A 361 -51.65 -58.65 70.18
CA SER A 361 -52.21 -59.41 69.05
C SER A 361 -52.80 -58.49 67.97
N ASP A 362 -53.58 -57.48 68.36
CA ASP A 362 -54.22 -56.55 67.43
C ASP A 362 -53.18 -55.70 66.69
N GLN A 363 -52.13 -55.24 67.39
CA GLN A 363 -50.98 -54.55 66.79
C GLN A 363 -50.19 -55.47 65.85
N ILE A 364 -49.94 -56.72 66.22
CA ILE A 364 -49.30 -57.71 65.35
C ILE A 364 -50.14 -57.96 64.09
N ASN A 365 -51.47 -58.04 64.23
CA ASN A 365 -52.39 -58.20 63.10
C ASN A 365 -52.40 -56.97 62.17
N GLU A 366 -52.35 -55.75 62.72
CA GLU A 366 -52.24 -54.51 61.93
C GLU A 366 -50.91 -54.43 61.18
N VAL A 367 -49.78 -54.68 61.85
CA VAL A 367 -48.44 -54.71 61.24
C VAL A 367 -48.35 -55.79 60.15
N ASN A 368 -48.91 -56.98 60.39
CA ASN A 368 -48.98 -58.04 59.37
C ASN A 368 -49.83 -57.63 58.15
N ASN A 369 -50.94 -56.93 58.36
CA ASN A 369 -51.80 -56.42 57.29
C ASN A 369 -51.10 -55.33 56.45
N ILE A 370 -50.36 -54.43 57.11
CA ILE A 370 -49.51 -53.42 56.44
C ILE A 370 -48.39 -54.10 55.64
N ASN A 371 -47.68 -55.07 56.24
CA ASN A 371 -46.61 -55.82 55.57
C ASN A 371 -47.13 -56.61 54.36
N GLN A 372 -48.29 -57.28 54.47
CA GLN A 372 -48.92 -57.98 53.34
C GLN A 372 -49.27 -57.02 52.19
N LYS A 373 -49.81 -55.83 52.49
CA LYS A 373 -50.09 -54.78 51.48
C LYS A 373 -48.81 -54.25 50.83
N MET A 374 -47.74 -54.06 51.61
CA MET A 374 -46.44 -53.61 51.10
C MET A 374 -45.79 -54.68 50.20
N ILE A 375 -45.81 -55.95 50.60
CA ILE A 375 -45.34 -57.08 49.81
C ILE A 375 -46.14 -57.19 48.50
N ALA A 376 -47.47 -57.15 48.55
CA ALA A 376 -48.32 -57.22 47.36
C ALA A 376 -48.02 -56.07 46.36
N LYS A 377 -47.79 -54.85 46.86
CA LYS A 377 -47.38 -53.72 46.01
C LYS A 377 -45.99 -53.94 45.40
N LEU A 378 -45.01 -54.36 46.19
CA LEU A 378 -43.65 -54.61 45.71
C LEU A 378 -43.63 -55.72 44.64
N SER A 379 -44.38 -56.81 44.82
CA SER A 379 -44.56 -57.83 43.78
C SER A 379 -45.16 -57.26 42.49
N GLN A 380 -46.20 -56.42 42.60
CA GLN A 380 -46.82 -55.79 41.42
C GLN A 380 -45.86 -54.84 40.68
N ASP A 381 -44.98 -54.13 41.39
CA ASP A 381 -43.99 -53.25 40.79
C ASP A 381 -42.80 -54.03 40.18
N ILE A 382 -42.42 -55.17 40.78
CA ILE A 382 -41.47 -56.14 40.21
C ILE A 382 -42.02 -56.74 38.89
N ASP A 383 -43.27 -57.18 38.87
CA ASP A 383 -43.92 -57.74 37.66
C ASP A 383 -43.98 -56.76 36.48
N LYS A 384 -44.08 -55.45 36.76
CA LYS A 384 -43.98 -54.39 35.73
C LYS A 384 -42.56 -54.31 35.17
N LEU A 385 -41.56 -54.22 36.05
CA LEU A 385 -40.15 -54.12 35.66
C LEU A 385 -39.68 -55.35 34.87
N ILE A 386 -40.13 -56.55 35.22
CA ILE A 386 -39.88 -57.77 34.45
C ILE A 386 -40.41 -57.61 33.03
N LYS A 387 -41.69 -57.26 32.87
CA LYS A 387 -42.32 -57.07 31.56
C LYS A 387 -41.66 -55.96 30.73
N GLU A 388 -41.23 -54.87 31.35
CA GLU A 388 -40.48 -53.81 30.66
C GLU A 388 -39.13 -54.33 30.12
N LYS A 389 -38.38 -55.10 30.92
CA LYS A 389 -37.08 -55.67 30.51
C LYS A 389 -37.21 -56.82 29.51
N GLU A 390 -38.27 -57.60 29.56
CA GLU A 390 -38.62 -58.57 28.50
C GLU A 390 -38.88 -57.87 27.16
N ASN A 391 -39.66 -56.79 27.17
CA ASN A 391 -39.96 -55.98 25.98
C ASN A 391 -38.70 -55.30 25.39
N GLU A 392 -37.80 -54.77 26.23
CA GLU A 392 -36.50 -54.25 25.78
C GLU A 392 -35.64 -55.35 25.16
N THR A 393 -35.56 -56.52 25.81
CA THR A 393 -34.79 -57.68 25.33
C THR A 393 -35.30 -58.17 23.98
N GLN A 394 -36.62 -58.21 23.78
CA GLN A 394 -37.23 -58.59 22.50
C GLN A 394 -36.90 -57.58 21.38
N LYS A 395 -36.95 -56.26 21.68
CA LYS A 395 -36.57 -55.20 20.74
C LYS A 395 -35.09 -55.31 20.33
N LEU A 396 -34.20 -55.63 21.27
CA LEU A 396 -32.77 -55.82 21.00
C LEU A 396 -32.51 -57.06 20.14
N ARG A 397 -33.20 -58.19 20.39
CA ARG A 397 -33.10 -59.40 19.56
C ARG A 397 -33.49 -59.13 18.10
N MET A 398 -34.60 -58.43 17.84
CA MET A 398 -35.01 -58.10 16.47
C MET A 398 -34.02 -57.16 15.77
N LYS A 399 -33.45 -56.18 16.48
CA LYS A 399 -32.38 -55.32 15.93
C LYS A 399 -31.15 -56.13 15.55
N LEU A 400 -30.71 -57.07 16.39
CA LEU A 400 -29.54 -57.89 16.14
C LEU A 400 -29.72 -58.77 14.88
N GLN A 401 -30.87 -59.46 14.76
CA GLN A 401 -31.21 -60.22 13.55
C GLN A 401 -31.23 -59.37 12.27
N SER A 402 -31.72 -58.12 12.35
CA SER A 402 -31.71 -57.21 11.19
C SER A 402 -30.30 -56.80 10.76
N LEU A 403 -29.38 -56.60 11.73
CA LEU A 403 -27.98 -56.28 11.44
C LEU A 403 -27.22 -57.46 10.85
N GLU A 404 -27.48 -58.68 11.34
CA GLU A 404 -26.91 -59.91 10.76
C GLU A 404 -27.36 -60.12 9.30
N GLN A 405 -28.64 -59.88 8.99
CA GLN A 405 -29.14 -59.94 7.61
C GLN A 405 -28.54 -58.85 6.70
N ILE A 406 -28.32 -57.63 7.21
CA ILE A 406 -27.65 -56.56 6.47
C ILE A 406 -26.19 -56.95 6.20
N LYS A 407 -25.48 -57.46 7.22
CA LYS A 407 -24.08 -57.89 7.08
C LYS A 407 -23.94 -59.01 6.05
N LEU A 408 -24.79 -60.06 6.13
CA LEU A 408 -24.78 -61.17 5.18
C LEU A 408 -25.02 -60.69 3.73
N ARG A 409 -25.94 -59.73 3.53
CA ARG A 409 -26.16 -59.10 2.22
C ARG A 409 -24.97 -58.28 1.74
N GLN A 410 -24.22 -57.61 2.62
CA GLN A 410 -23.01 -56.89 2.25
C GLN A 410 -21.89 -57.86 1.85
N GLU A 411 -21.68 -58.93 2.62
CA GLU A 411 -20.70 -59.98 2.30
C GLU A 411 -21.05 -60.76 1.01
N GLN A 412 -22.32 -60.82 0.62
CA GLN A 412 -22.78 -61.43 -0.64
C GLN A 412 -22.85 -60.46 -1.84
N ALA A 413 -22.93 -59.15 -1.61
CA ALA A 413 -23.01 -58.13 -2.68
C ALA A 413 -21.65 -57.62 -3.15
N VAL A 414 -20.60 -57.78 -2.34
CA VAL A 414 -19.22 -57.47 -2.73
C VAL A 414 -18.62 -58.68 -3.43
N ASP A 415 -18.89 -58.80 -4.72
CA ASP A 415 -18.16 -59.71 -5.60
C ASP A 415 -16.66 -59.33 -5.61
N GLN A 416 -15.84 -60.22 -5.06
CA GLN A 416 -14.40 -60.02 -4.91
C GLN A 416 -13.70 -59.89 -6.27
N GLU A 417 -14.19 -60.56 -7.31
CA GLU A 417 -13.64 -60.46 -8.67
C GLU A 417 -13.85 -59.06 -9.24
N THR A 418 -15.04 -58.48 -9.06
CA THR A 418 -15.32 -57.08 -9.41
C THR A 418 -14.45 -56.09 -8.64
N VAL A 419 -14.17 -56.33 -7.35
CA VAL A 419 -13.27 -55.48 -6.55
C VAL A 419 -11.84 -55.53 -7.09
N ASP A 420 -11.31 -56.71 -7.40
CA ASP A 420 -9.94 -56.86 -7.89
C ASP A 420 -9.78 -56.40 -9.34
N ARG A 421 -10.82 -56.51 -10.18
CA ARG A 421 -10.90 -55.86 -11.50
C ARG A 421 -10.80 -54.34 -11.38
N LEU A 422 -11.53 -53.73 -10.44
CA LEU A 422 -11.48 -52.27 -10.21
C LEU A 422 -10.11 -51.80 -9.70
N LYS A 423 -9.42 -52.60 -8.87
CA LYS A 423 -8.02 -52.33 -8.48
C LYS A 423 -7.08 -52.37 -9.69
N ALA A 424 -7.21 -53.37 -10.56
CA ALA A 424 -6.39 -53.48 -11.77
C ALA A 424 -6.63 -52.28 -12.73
N GLU A 425 -7.89 -51.90 -12.95
CA GLU A 425 -8.27 -50.73 -13.75
C GLU A 425 -7.71 -49.41 -13.16
N TYR A 426 -7.76 -49.25 -11.83
CA TYR A 426 -7.17 -48.09 -11.15
C TYR A 426 -5.65 -48.02 -11.33
N VAL A 427 -4.94 -49.14 -11.17
CA VAL A 427 -3.47 -49.21 -11.38
C VAL A 427 -3.11 -48.92 -12.85
N GLN A 428 -3.89 -49.43 -13.80
CA GLN A 428 -3.71 -49.15 -15.24
C GLN A 428 -3.88 -47.64 -15.53
N LYS A 429 -4.97 -47.03 -15.06
CA LYS A 429 -5.24 -45.59 -15.23
C LYS A 429 -4.17 -44.73 -14.54
N TYR A 430 -3.73 -45.10 -13.34
CA TYR A 430 -2.65 -44.39 -12.64
C TYR A 430 -1.33 -44.42 -13.44
N SER A 431 -1.00 -45.56 -14.05
CA SER A 431 0.16 -45.68 -14.94
C SER A 431 0.04 -44.76 -16.17
N GLN A 432 -1.14 -44.74 -16.82
CA GLN A 432 -1.42 -43.85 -17.95
C GLN A 432 -1.32 -42.36 -17.58
N TYR A 433 -1.89 -41.95 -16.44
CA TYR A 433 -1.74 -40.57 -15.93
C TYR A 433 -0.29 -40.20 -15.63
N LYS A 434 0.49 -41.14 -15.08
CA LYS A 434 1.92 -40.92 -14.81
C LYS A 434 2.71 -40.72 -16.12
N GLN A 435 2.46 -41.53 -17.14
CA GLN A 435 3.07 -41.37 -18.46
C GLN A 435 2.68 -40.03 -19.11
N ALA A 436 1.38 -39.71 -19.18
CA ALA A 436 0.90 -38.46 -19.77
C ALA A 436 1.44 -37.21 -19.03
N TYR A 437 1.68 -37.30 -17.72
CA TYR A 437 2.33 -36.24 -16.96
C TYR A 437 3.81 -36.06 -17.33
N GLN A 438 4.54 -37.16 -17.57
CA GLN A 438 5.93 -37.12 -18.03
C GLN A 438 6.04 -36.55 -19.45
N GLU A 439 5.18 -36.98 -20.38
CA GLU A 439 5.10 -36.45 -21.75
C GLU A 439 4.75 -34.95 -21.76
N LYS A 440 3.79 -34.52 -20.93
CA LYS A 440 3.45 -33.10 -20.74
C LYS A 440 4.63 -32.30 -20.17
N GLY A 441 5.40 -32.88 -19.24
CA GLY A 441 6.64 -32.28 -18.74
C GLY A 441 7.70 -32.10 -19.81
N GLN A 442 7.88 -33.09 -20.69
CA GLN A 442 8.81 -33.00 -21.83
C GLN A 442 8.39 -31.92 -22.83
N MET A 443 7.10 -31.82 -23.17
CA MET A 443 6.59 -30.76 -24.05
C MET A 443 6.77 -29.36 -23.44
N TYR A 444 6.57 -29.18 -22.12
CA TYR A 444 6.87 -27.90 -21.49
C TYR A 444 8.37 -27.56 -21.48
N GLY A 445 9.27 -28.55 -21.40
CA GLY A 445 10.70 -28.35 -21.61
C GLY A 445 11.00 -27.83 -23.02
N GLN A 446 10.50 -28.52 -24.05
CA GLN A 446 10.65 -28.12 -25.45
C GLN A 446 10.11 -26.70 -25.73
N ILE A 447 8.94 -26.35 -25.17
CA ILE A 447 8.37 -25.00 -25.29
C ILE A 447 9.25 -23.96 -24.60
N ALA A 448 9.83 -24.26 -23.44
CA ALA A 448 10.74 -23.36 -22.74
C ALA A 448 12.05 -23.12 -23.53
N ASP A 449 12.63 -24.17 -24.09
CA ASP A 449 13.82 -24.07 -24.94
C ASP A 449 13.52 -23.29 -26.24
N MET A 450 12.42 -23.58 -26.94
CA MET A 450 11.97 -22.79 -28.10
C MET A 450 11.73 -21.32 -27.75
N THR A 451 11.15 -21.03 -26.58
CA THR A 451 10.91 -19.65 -26.13
C THR A 451 12.23 -18.92 -25.87
N LYS A 452 13.22 -19.61 -25.29
CA LYS A 452 14.56 -19.09 -25.05
C LYS A 452 15.31 -18.79 -26.35
N ASP A 453 15.19 -19.65 -27.36
CA ASP A 453 15.77 -19.43 -28.69
C ASP A 453 15.11 -18.23 -29.40
N ILE A 454 13.77 -18.12 -29.35
CA ILE A 454 13.04 -16.96 -29.88
C ILE A 454 13.48 -15.66 -29.19
N LEU A 455 13.67 -15.65 -27.87
CA LEU A 455 14.21 -14.50 -27.14
C LEU A 455 15.66 -14.18 -27.56
N GLY A 456 16.48 -15.20 -27.83
CA GLY A 456 17.82 -15.03 -28.41
C GLY A 456 17.79 -14.33 -29.76
N PHE A 457 16.99 -14.83 -30.71
CA PHE A 457 16.82 -14.22 -32.03
C PHE A 457 16.27 -12.78 -31.97
N ASN A 458 15.30 -12.53 -31.08
CA ASN A 458 14.73 -11.19 -30.89
C ASN A 458 15.77 -10.20 -30.33
N ASN A 459 16.58 -10.61 -29.35
CA ASN A 459 17.66 -9.78 -28.82
C ASN A 459 18.72 -9.50 -29.90
N GLU A 460 19.14 -10.52 -30.66
CA GLU A 460 20.04 -10.33 -31.81
C GLU A 460 19.47 -9.39 -32.88
N PHE A 461 18.16 -9.42 -33.12
CA PHE A 461 17.49 -8.52 -34.06
C PHE A 461 17.46 -7.08 -33.54
N ILE A 462 17.12 -6.88 -32.27
CA ILE A 462 17.16 -5.57 -31.59
C ILE A 462 18.58 -5.00 -31.64
N ASP A 463 19.61 -5.78 -31.33
CA ASP A 463 21.00 -5.33 -31.43
C ASP A 463 21.39 -4.93 -32.86
N LYS A 464 20.92 -5.65 -33.89
CA LYS A 464 21.18 -5.33 -35.29
C LYS A 464 20.49 -4.02 -35.70
N GLU A 465 19.23 -3.81 -35.32
CA GLU A 465 18.48 -2.57 -35.58
C GLU A 465 19.03 -1.38 -34.80
N CYS A 466 19.36 -1.53 -33.51
CA CYS A 466 20.00 -0.47 -32.73
C CYS A 466 21.36 -0.07 -33.32
N ASN A 467 22.16 -1.02 -33.80
CA ASN A 467 23.40 -0.73 -34.52
C ASN A 467 23.17 -0.13 -35.92
N HIS A 468 22.05 -0.42 -36.58
CA HIS A 468 21.67 0.21 -37.85
C HIS A 468 21.26 1.66 -37.64
N ALA A 469 20.33 1.92 -36.71
CA ALA A 469 19.88 3.26 -36.33
C ALA A 469 21.04 4.14 -35.85
N LYS A 470 21.95 3.60 -35.03
CA LYS A 470 23.18 4.29 -34.62
C LYS A 470 24.02 4.73 -35.82
N LYS A 471 24.23 3.84 -36.80
CA LYS A 471 24.97 4.15 -38.05
C LYS A 471 24.24 5.11 -38.99
N GLN A 472 22.92 5.26 -38.88
CA GLN A 472 22.17 6.32 -39.56
C GLN A 472 22.42 7.66 -38.86
N LEU A 473 22.23 7.73 -37.54
CA LEU A 473 22.47 8.94 -36.74
C LEU A 473 23.92 9.44 -36.85
N GLU A 474 24.92 8.55 -36.86
CA GLU A 474 26.33 8.88 -37.09
C GLU A 474 26.55 9.56 -38.46
N LYS A 475 25.83 9.13 -39.51
CA LYS A 475 25.88 9.77 -40.84
C LYS A 475 25.16 11.12 -40.87
N GLU A 476 24.02 11.24 -40.19
CA GLU A 476 23.28 12.51 -40.11
C GLU A 476 24.06 13.56 -39.32
N ILE A 477 24.66 13.18 -38.19
CA ILE A 477 25.57 14.05 -37.42
C ILE A 477 26.77 14.48 -38.28
N ALA A 478 27.39 13.55 -39.01
CA ALA A 478 28.49 13.89 -39.93
C ALA A 478 28.04 14.84 -41.05
N LYS A 479 26.85 14.66 -41.62
CA LYS A 479 26.26 15.53 -42.65
C LYS A 479 26.00 16.95 -42.10
N VAL A 480 25.31 17.06 -40.97
CA VAL A 480 25.01 18.36 -40.33
C VAL A 480 26.30 19.08 -39.90
N THR A 481 27.31 18.32 -39.46
CA THR A 481 28.63 18.89 -39.14
C THR A 481 29.33 19.45 -40.39
N ALA A 482 29.25 18.76 -41.54
CA ALA A 482 29.77 19.26 -42.80
C ALA A 482 29.01 20.52 -43.27
N GLU A 483 27.67 20.50 -43.26
CA GLU A 483 26.82 21.63 -43.66
C GLU A 483 27.10 22.88 -42.80
N ASN A 484 27.23 22.73 -41.48
CA ASN A 484 27.64 23.81 -40.58
C ASN A 484 29.08 24.31 -40.84
N ASN A 485 30.01 23.42 -41.21
CA ASN A 485 31.38 23.83 -41.55
C ASN A 485 31.43 24.61 -42.87
N ASP A 486 30.64 24.22 -43.87
CA ASP A 486 30.52 24.94 -45.15
C ASP A 486 29.89 26.33 -44.95
N ASP A 487 28.86 26.47 -44.12
CA ASP A 487 28.30 27.78 -43.74
C ASP A 487 29.31 28.65 -42.97
N GLN A 488 30.13 28.06 -42.09
CA GLN A 488 31.21 28.80 -41.42
C GLN A 488 32.29 29.26 -42.41
N LEU A 489 32.71 28.40 -43.36
CA LEU A 489 33.63 28.77 -44.43
C LEU A 489 33.05 29.88 -45.32
N ARG A 490 31.76 29.83 -45.62
CA ARG A 490 31.04 30.89 -46.35
C ARG A 490 31.08 32.22 -45.59
N ILE A 491 30.77 32.22 -44.29
CA ILE A 491 30.84 33.42 -43.44
C ILE A 491 32.27 33.97 -43.35
N ILE A 492 33.29 33.11 -43.34
CA ILE A 492 34.70 33.51 -43.38
C ILE A 492 35.07 34.14 -44.73
N ASN A 493 34.63 33.56 -45.84
CA ASN A 493 34.86 34.08 -47.19
C ASN A 493 34.15 35.43 -47.42
N ASP A 494 32.91 35.59 -46.97
CA ASP A 494 32.17 36.87 -47.03
C ASP A 494 32.89 37.98 -46.22
N LYS A 495 33.48 37.64 -45.08
CA LYS A 495 34.30 38.56 -44.27
C LYS A 495 35.62 38.90 -44.96
N LEU A 496 36.30 37.90 -45.54
CA LEU A 496 37.55 38.08 -46.27
C LEU A 496 37.35 38.97 -47.52
N TYR A 497 36.25 38.78 -48.24
CA TYR A 497 35.87 39.61 -49.38
C TYR A 497 35.66 41.08 -48.96
N LYS A 498 34.85 41.33 -47.92
CA LYS A 498 34.64 42.68 -47.37
C LYS A 498 35.93 43.31 -46.83
N SER A 499 36.83 42.50 -46.27
CA SER A 499 38.15 42.98 -45.85
C SER A 499 39.00 43.46 -47.03
N LYS A 500 38.90 42.80 -48.19
CA LYS A 500 39.57 43.23 -49.43
C LYS A 500 38.94 44.47 -50.05
N GLU A 501 37.61 44.60 -50.03
CA GLU A 501 36.94 45.85 -50.45
C GLU A 501 37.40 47.05 -49.62
N ILE A 502 37.60 46.85 -48.30
CA ILE A 502 38.13 47.87 -47.38
C ILE A 502 39.63 48.14 -47.67
N GLU A 503 40.43 47.11 -47.90
CA GLU A 503 41.85 47.23 -48.25
C GLU A 503 42.05 48.00 -49.56
N GLU A 504 41.27 47.68 -50.60
CA GLU A 504 41.25 48.38 -51.88
C GLU A 504 40.75 49.83 -51.75
N ALA A 505 39.75 50.09 -50.91
CA ALA A 505 39.31 51.46 -50.61
C ALA A 505 40.42 52.29 -49.94
N TYR A 506 41.15 51.71 -48.98
CA TYR A 506 42.32 52.37 -48.38
C TYR A 506 43.46 52.57 -49.39
N LEU A 507 43.74 51.58 -50.25
CA LEU A 507 44.78 51.69 -51.28
C LEU A 507 44.49 52.83 -52.27
N ASN A 508 43.22 52.97 -52.68
CA ASN A 508 42.76 54.10 -53.49
C ASN A 508 42.87 55.44 -52.74
N GLN A 509 42.60 55.46 -51.41
CA GLN A 509 42.78 56.65 -50.58
C GLN A 509 44.26 57.06 -50.45
N PHE A 510 45.18 56.10 -50.28
CA PHE A 510 46.63 56.36 -50.31
C PHE A 510 47.06 56.92 -51.67
N GLY A 511 46.57 56.36 -52.79
CA GLY A 511 46.82 56.90 -54.14
C GLY A 511 46.23 58.30 -54.41
N ILE A 512 45.38 58.83 -53.53
CA ILE A 512 44.98 60.25 -53.51
C ILE A 512 45.98 61.07 -52.70
N TYR A 513 46.43 60.58 -51.53
CA TYR A 513 47.45 61.24 -50.72
C TYR A 513 48.80 61.34 -51.43
N ASP A 514 49.24 60.31 -52.15
CA ASP A 514 50.49 60.33 -52.93
C ASP A 514 50.47 61.44 -54.00
N LYS A 515 49.30 61.67 -54.64
CA LYS A 515 49.11 62.79 -55.58
C LYS A 515 49.15 64.14 -54.88
N GLN A 516 48.52 64.26 -53.70
CA GLN A 516 48.60 65.49 -52.90
C GLN A 516 50.02 65.78 -52.43
N ILE A 517 50.81 64.74 -52.11
CA ILE A 517 52.23 64.86 -51.77
C ILE A 517 53.03 65.32 -52.99
N ALA A 518 52.82 64.74 -54.18
CA ALA A 518 53.45 65.20 -55.42
C ALA A 518 53.09 66.66 -55.77
N ASP A 519 51.81 67.03 -55.68
CA ASP A 519 51.30 68.39 -55.88
C ASP A 519 51.86 69.41 -54.87
N LEU A 520 52.26 68.96 -53.67
CA LEU A 520 52.91 69.79 -52.66
C LEU A 520 54.42 69.83 -52.87
N SER A 521 55.06 68.74 -53.29
CA SER A 521 56.47 68.71 -53.67
C SER A 521 56.77 69.63 -54.85
N HIS A 522 55.91 69.66 -55.88
CA HIS A 522 56.04 70.62 -56.99
C HIS A 522 55.96 72.06 -56.48
N LYS A 523 54.95 72.37 -55.64
CA LYS A 523 54.79 73.72 -55.04
C LYS A 523 55.90 74.11 -54.09
N LEU A 524 56.63 73.16 -53.51
CA LEU A 524 57.84 73.43 -52.75
C LEU A 524 59.00 73.73 -53.70
N GLN A 525 59.19 72.95 -54.77
CA GLN A 525 60.19 73.26 -55.80
C GLN A 525 59.94 74.63 -56.44
N ASP A 526 58.71 74.97 -56.82
CA ASP A 526 58.34 76.30 -57.34
C ASP A 526 58.74 77.43 -56.35
N ARG A 527 58.67 77.15 -55.04
CA ARG A 527 59.04 78.10 -53.99
C ARG A 527 60.52 78.12 -53.67
N ASP A 528 61.23 77.01 -53.82
CA ASP A 528 62.68 76.97 -53.76
C ASP A 528 63.27 77.73 -54.98
N GLU A 529 62.63 77.65 -56.16
CA GLU A 529 62.98 78.45 -57.34
C GLU A 529 62.66 79.95 -57.16
N ASP A 530 61.54 80.33 -56.52
CA ASP A 530 61.29 81.71 -56.05
C ASP A 530 62.37 82.19 -55.06
N ILE A 531 62.75 81.33 -54.09
CA ILE A 531 63.75 81.66 -53.06
C ILE A 531 65.12 81.86 -53.69
N ASN A 532 65.57 80.97 -54.58
CA ASN A 532 66.86 81.11 -55.28
C ASN A 532 66.93 82.43 -56.07
N GLN A 533 65.83 82.83 -56.75
CA GLN A 533 65.76 84.14 -57.43
C GLN A 533 65.80 85.31 -56.44
N LEU A 534 65.13 85.20 -55.29
CA LEU A 534 65.19 86.21 -54.24
C LEU A 534 66.57 86.26 -53.56
N GLU A 535 67.28 85.14 -53.45
CA GLU A 535 68.65 85.07 -52.94
C GLU A 535 69.66 85.66 -53.94
N GLU A 536 69.51 85.44 -55.25
CA GLU A 536 70.30 86.12 -56.30
C GLU A 536 70.08 87.64 -56.25
N ILE A 537 68.81 88.08 -56.17
CA ILE A 537 68.46 89.49 -55.99
C ILE A 537 69.03 90.05 -54.68
N LEU A 538 69.00 89.27 -53.59
CA LEU A 538 69.57 89.67 -52.30
C LEU A 538 71.10 89.71 -52.34
N GLU A 539 71.79 88.83 -53.05
CA GLU A 539 73.25 88.88 -53.22
C GLU A 539 73.65 90.16 -53.98
N ASP A 540 72.90 90.54 -55.01
CA ASP A 540 73.08 91.81 -55.72
C ASP A 540 72.69 93.03 -54.85
N LYS A 541 71.68 92.90 -53.98
CA LYS A 541 71.41 93.92 -52.95
C LYS A 541 72.49 93.97 -51.88
N ASP A 542 73.12 92.87 -51.49
CA ASP A 542 74.20 92.86 -50.50
C ASP A 542 75.53 93.34 -51.08
N LYS A 543 75.81 93.13 -52.38
CA LYS A 543 76.90 93.84 -53.10
C LYS A 543 76.70 95.34 -53.05
N TYR A 544 75.51 95.82 -53.42
CA TYR A 544 75.15 97.24 -53.38
C TYR A 544 75.07 97.79 -51.95
N ILE A 545 74.62 96.99 -50.98
CA ILE A 545 74.64 97.34 -49.57
C ILE A 545 76.07 97.33 -49.04
N ASP A 546 77.01 96.53 -49.55
CA ASP A 546 78.43 96.56 -49.14
C ASP A 546 79.21 97.71 -49.79
N GLU A 547 78.79 98.18 -50.97
CA GLU A 547 79.16 99.51 -51.48
C GLU A 547 78.63 100.61 -50.53
N LEU A 548 77.34 100.56 -50.18
CA LEU A 548 76.76 101.48 -49.19
C LEU A 548 77.31 101.30 -47.77
N LYS A 549 77.82 100.12 -47.37
CA LYS A 549 78.47 99.89 -46.06
C LYS A 549 79.90 100.40 -46.09
N LYS A 550 80.60 100.45 -47.21
CA LYS A 550 81.84 101.25 -47.31
C LYS A 550 81.52 102.73 -47.15
N GLU A 551 80.47 103.22 -47.83
CA GLU A 551 79.96 104.60 -47.70
C GLU A 551 79.48 104.93 -46.27
N ILE A 552 78.90 103.95 -45.56
CA ILE A 552 78.32 104.09 -44.22
C ILE A 552 79.30 103.70 -43.10
N GLU A 553 80.33 102.89 -43.30
CA GLU A 553 81.38 102.63 -42.30
C GLU A 553 82.28 103.87 -42.13
N ILE A 554 82.50 104.62 -43.23
CA ILE A 554 83.00 106.01 -43.21
C ILE A 554 82.14 106.91 -42.30
N GLN A 555 80.84 106.62 -42.12
CA GLN A 555 79.90 107.42 -41.32
C GLN A 555 79.59 106.83 -39.93
N GLN A 556 79.68 105.51 -39.73
CA GLN A 556 79.25 104.78 -38.52
C GLN A 556 80.41 104.33 -37.62
N ALA A 557 81.63 104.75 -37.94
CA ALA A 557 82.63 105.05 -36.92
C ALA A 557 82.10 105.97 -35.78
N MET A 558 80.96 106.66 -35.99
CA MET A 558 80.44 107.66 -35.06
C MET A 558 79.67 107.18 -33.81
N LYS A 559 78.96 106.02 -33.74
CA LYS A 559 78.27 105.61 -32.48
C LYS A 559 77.79 104.14 -32.30
N ARG A 560 77.66 103.79 -31.00
CA ARG A 560 77.21 102.53 -30.34
C ARG A 560 76.00 102.87 -29.41
N ARG A 561 75.17 102.01 -28.76
CA ARG A 561 74.70 100.58 -28.81
C ARG A 561 73.76 100.36 -27.55
N ILE A 562 73.08 99.18 -27.38
CA ILE A 562 72.66 98.51 -26.09
C ILE A 562 71.25 98.70 -25.39
N GLN A 563 70.48 97.56 -25.24
CA GLN A 563 69.54 97.04 -24.15
C GLN A 563 68.23 97.78 -23.69
N VAL A 564 67.29 97.27 -22.83
CA VAL A 564 66.47 95.99 -22.61
C VAL A 564 65.67 96.07 -21.26
N ILE A 565 64.43 95.49 -21.04
CA ILE A 565 63.82 95.03 -19.71
C ILE A 565 62.32 94.47 -19.70
N VAL A 566 62.12 93.17 -19.33
CA VAL A 566 61.12 92.43 -18.44
C VAL A 566 59.52 92.38 -18.66
N PRO A 567 58.55 91.94 -17.75
CA PRO A 567 57.47 90.89 -18.00
C PRO A 567 55.98 91.29 -17.55
N PRO A 568 55.02 90.50 -16.91
CA PRO A 568 54.67 89.04 -16.71
C PRO A 568 53.12 88.59 -16.64
N LYS A 569 52.79 87.27 -16.41
CA LYS A 569 51.78 86.67 -15.41
C LYS A 569 50.28 86.27 -15.75
N LYS A 570 49.87 84.98 -15.56
CA LYS A 570 48.70 84.42 -14.74
C LYS A 570 48.27 82.92 -15.02
N PRO A 571 47.44 82.22 -14.17
CA PRO A 571 47.32 80.73 -14.16
C PRO A 571 45.91 80.03 -14.00
N GLU A 572 45.92 78.69 -14.07
CA GLU A 572 45.15 77.64 -13.34
C GLU A 572 43.64 77.28 -13.52
N LYS A 573 43.37 75.95 -13.50
CA LYS A 573 42.23 75.24 -12.86
C LYS A 573 42.52 73.72 -12.75
N LYS A 574 41.96 73.02 -11.75
CA LYS A 574 42.00 71.54 -11.60
C LYS A 574 40.59 70.94 -11.45
N ALA A 575 40.42 69.66 -11.79
CA ALA A 575 39.14 68.94 -11.74
C ALA A 575 39.01 68.02 -10.50
N PHE A 576 37.77 67.72 -10.11
CA PHE A 576 37.42 66.83 -8.98
C PHE A 576 37.03 65.43 -9.50
N GLN A 577 37.39 64.37 -8.77
CA GLN A 577 37.23 62.98 -9.19
C GLN A 577 36.45 62.18 -8.13
N PHE A 578 35.41 61.45 -8.54
CA PHE A 578 34.54 60.71 -7.62
C PHE A 578 35.00 59.26 -7.41
N PRO A 579 34.98 58.73 -6.18
CA PRO A 579 35.27 57.32 -5.90
C PRO A 579 34.07 56.42 -6.27
N MET A 580 34.28 55.49 -7.20
CA MET A 580 33.33 54.44 -7.52
C MET A 580 34.10 53.17 -7.95
N LYS A 581 33.84 52.05 -7.28
CA LYS A 581 34.64 50.82 -7.42
C LYS A 581 33.80 49.75 -8.11
N ARG A 582 34.31 49.15 -9.20
CA ARG A 582 33.59 48.06 -9.88
C ARG A 582 33.79 46.75 -9.12
N LEU A 583 32.70 46.06 -8.77
CA LEU A 583 32.75 44.76 -8.07
C LEU A 583 32.76 43.61 -9.07
N ARG A 584 31.79 43.59 -10.01
CA ARG A 584 31.73 42.60 -11.10
C ARG A 584 31.16 43.21 -12.37
N GLN A 585 30.78 42.40 -13.36
CA GLN A 585 30.03 42.89 -14.51
C GLN A 585 28.57 43.12 -14.11
N GLY A 586 28.10 44.36 -14.22
CA GLY A 586 26.76 44.77 -13.81
C GLY A 586 26.65 45.42 -12.42
N GLU A 587 27.69 45.35 -11.58
CA GLU A 587 27.63 45.85 -10.19
C GLU A 587 28.86 46.68 -9.79
N TYR A 588 28.57 47.79 -9.11
CA TYR A 588 29.52 48.78 -8.62
C TYR A 588 29.22 49.10 -7.16
N LEU A 589 30.25 49.45 -6.39
CA LEU A 589 30.13 50.00 -5.05
C LEU A 589 30.23 51.53 -5.12
N PHE A 590 29.26 52.22 -4.53
CA PHE A 590 29.21 53.68 -4.44
C PHE A 590 28.69 54.06 -3.05
N ALA A 591 29.43 54.92 -2.34
CA ALA A 591 29.06 55.40 -1.01
C ALA A 591 28.65 54.29 0.00
N GLY A 592 29.29 53.11 -0.09
CA GLY A 592 28.99 51.95 0.75
C GLY A 592 27.79 51.09 0.32
N LYS A 593 27.06 51.42 -0.77
CA LYS A 593 25.94 50.60 -1.28
C LYS A 593 26.27 49.97 -2.64
N VAL A 594 25.87 48.71 -2.82
CA VAL A 594 26.01 47.99 -4.09
C VAL A 594 24.90 48.45 -5.04
N ILE A 595 25.31 49.00 -6.19
CA ILE A 595 24.39 49.52 -7.22
C ILE A 595 24.58 48.76 -8.53
N ASN A 596 23.45 48.33 -9.09
CA ASN A 596 23.39 47.65 -10.38
C ASN A 596 23.47 48.69 -11.51
N ALA A 597 24.45 48.56 -12.41
CA ALA A 597 24.63 49.47 -13.54
C ALA A 597 25.11 48.74 -14.80
N LYS A 598 24.50 49.10 -15.94
CA LYS A 598 24.87 48.58 -17.27
C LYS A 598 25.55 49.66 -18.10
N VAL A 599 26.53 49.28 -18.92
CA VAL A 599 27.05 50.16 -19.98
C VAL A 599 26.17 49.99 -21.22
N SER A 600 25.68 51.11 -21.76
CA SER A 600 24.89 51.15 -23.00
C SER A 600 25.32 52.35 -23.81
N ASN A 601 25.69 52.15 -25.08
CA ASN A 601 26.17 53.21 -25.98
C ASN A 601 27.32 54.04 -25.37
N GLY A 602 28.27 53.37 -24.69
CA GLY A 602 29.40 53.98 -23.98
C GLY A 602 29.05 54.71 -22.68
N LYS A 603 27.76 54.86 -22.33
CA LYS A 603 27.27 55.54 -21.12
C LYS A 603 26.91 54.54 -20.03
N LEU A 604 27.19 54.88 -18.78
CA LEU A 604 26.86 54.06 -17.62
C LEU A 604 25.45 54.42 -17.10
N LEU A 605 24.57 53.42 -17.03
CA LEU A 605 23.16 53.55 -16.68
C LEU A 605 22.86 52.75 -15.40
N PHE A 606 22.34 53.41 -14.38
CA PHE A 606 22.10 52.85 -13.04
C PHE A 606 20.66 52.38 -12.89
N ARG A 607 20.46 51.17 -12.36
CA ARG A 607 19.15 50.57 -12.11
C ARG A 607 18.52 51.23 -10.87
N THR A 608 17.35 51.84 -11.06
CA THR A 608 16.47 52.27 -9.97
C THR A 608 15.17 51.48 -10.02
N GLY A 609 14.34 51.58 -8.97
CA GLY A 609 13.10 50.79 -8.86
C GLY A 609 12.13 50.94 -10.05
N GLY A 610 12.15 52.09 -10.73
CA GLY A 610 11.32 52.37 -11.90
C GLY A 610 12.01 52.19 -13.27
N GLY A 611 13.33 51.98 -13.36
CA GLY A 611 13.99 52.09 -14.67
C GLY A 611 15.52 51.97 -14.66
N TYR A 612 16.13 52.69 -15.60
CA TYR A 612 17.57 52.91 -15.68
C TYR A 612 17.80 54.41 -15.91
N ILE A 613 18.63 55.06 -15.10
CA ILE A 613 18.91 56.50 -15.16
C ILE A 613 20.39 56.79 -15.46
N MET A 614 20.70 57.99 -15.93
CA MET A 614 22.07 58.43 -16.22
C MET A 614 22.88 58.65 -14.94
N PHE A 615 24.22 58.59 -15.04
CA PHE A 615 25.13 58.88 -13.91
C PHE A 615 24.87 60.25 -13.28
N ASP A 616 24.66 61.29 -14.09
CA ASP A 616 24.46 62.66 -13.62
C ASP A 616 23.14 62.80 -12.82
N GLU A 617 22.08 62.10 -13.26
CA GLU A 617 20.79 62.02 -12.59
C GLU A 617 20.89 61.21 -11.28
N PHE A 618 21.60 60.08 -11.33
CA PHE A 618 21.86 59.21 -10.17
C PHE A 618 22.63 59.96 -9.07
N LEU A 619 23.68 60.71 -9.44
CA LEU A 619 24.37 61.61 -8.52
C LEU A 619 23.44 62.68 -7.96
N HIS A 620 22.59 63.29 -8.80
CA HIS A 620 21.74 64.38 -8.36
C HIS A 620 20.64 63.97 -7.36
N GLN A 621 20.13 62.74 -7.50
CA GLN A 621 19.15 62.14 -6.61
C GLN A 621 19.83 61.52 -5.39
N TYR A 622 20.61 60.47 -5.58
CA TYR A 622 21.07 59.60 -4.48
C TYR A 622 22.36 60.08 -3.81
N ALA A 623 23.30 60.72 -4.51
CA ALA A 623 24.56 61.10 -3.87
C ALA A 623 24.39 62.20 -2.81
N LYS A 624 23.34 63.02 -2.87
CA LYS A 624 23.03 64.00 -1.81
C LYS A 624 22.62 63.32 -0.51
N GLU A 625 21.73 62.34 -0.59
CA GLU A 625 21.29 61.54 0.55
C GLU A 625 22.44 60.68 1.10
N GLN A 626 23.19 60.01 0.23
CA GLN A 626 24.28 59.12 0.64
C GLN A 626 25.51 59.87 1.20
N VAL A 627 25.84 61.05 0.69
CA VAL A 627 26.90 61.88 1.31
C VAL A 627 26.42 62.51 2.63
N ALA A 628 25.11 62.75 2.81
CA ALA A 628 24.57 63.15 4.10
C ALA A 628 24.63 61.99 5.13
N GLU A 629 24.21 60.77 4.75
CA GLU A 629 24.34 59.56 5.57
C GLU A 629 25.80 59.30 5.98
N LEU A 630 26.74 59.35 5.04
CA LEU A 630 28.18 59.15 5.33
C LEU A 630 28.77 60.24 6.23
N ARG A 631 28.32 61.50 6.11
CA ARG A 631 28.77 62.58 7.01
C ARG A 631 28.20 62.43 8.42
N ALA A 632 26.91 62.14 8.55
CA ALA A 632 26.29 61.86 9.84
C ALA A 632 26.95 60.66 10.54
N PHE A 633 27.31 59.62 9.78
CA PHE A 633 28.07 58.49 10.31
C PHE A 633 29.48 58.89 10.75
N ALA A 634 30.23 59.62 9.92
CA ALA A 634 31.57 60.12 10.24
C ALA A 634 31.58 61.03 11.47
N GLU A 635 30.60 61.92 11.60
CA GLU A 635 30.40 62.78 12.78
C GLU A 635 30.02 61.97 14.03
N SER A 636 29.30 60.84 13.87
CA SER A 636 28.91 59.97 15.00
C SER A 636 30.02 59.05 15.53
N GLU A 637 30.90 58.53 14.66
CA GLU A 637 32.09 57.77 15.07
C GLU A 637 33.34 58.66 15.29
N ASN A 638 33.22 59.97 15.00
CA ASN A 638 34.30 60.96 15.09
C ASN A 638 35.53 60.63 14.20
N LEU A 639 35.25 60.17 12.97
CA LEU A 639 36.22 59.71 11.97
C LEU A 639 36.29 60.65 10.76
N THR A 640 37.39 60.59 10.01
CA THR A 640 37.45 61.25 8.70
C THR A 640 36.66 60.47 7.64
N LEU A 641 36.22 61.17 6.59
CA LEU A 641 35.42 60.56 5.52
C LEU A 641 36.19 59.45 4.76
N GLU A 642 37.52 59.55 4.68
CA GLU A 642 38.38 58.55 4.03
C GLU A 642 38.52 57.27 4.89
N GLU A 643 38.58 57.41 6.22
CA GLU A 643 38.57 56.28 7.16
C GLU A 643 37.21 55.56 7.16
N VAL A 644 36.10 56.31 7.14
CA VAL A 644 34.75 55.74 7.03
C VAL A 644 34.59 54.96 5.72
N LEU A 645 34.99 55.54 4.58
CA LEU A 645 34.96 54.82 3.30
C LEU A 645 35.82 53.55 3.32
N SER A 646 37.00 53.61 3.96
CA SER A 646 37.89 52.45 4.10
C SER A 646 37.29 51.34 4.96
N LYS A 647 36.64 51.67 6.09
CA LYS A 647 35.88 50.72 6.92
C LYS A 647 34.75 50.05 6.14
N PHE A 648 33.96 50.83 5.40
CA PHE A 648 32.86 50.30 4.59
C PHE A 648 33.34 49.38 3.47
N GLU A 649 34.49 49.66 2.82
CA GLU A 649 35.07 48.74 1.85
C GLU A 649 35.55 47.42 2.48
N GLN A 650 36.13 47.45 3.69
CA GLN A 650 36.57 46.24 4.39
C GLN A 650 35.39 45.35 4.78
N HIS A 651 34.36 45.90 5.46
CA HIS A 651 33.18 45.15 5.89
C HIS A 651 32.48 44.45 4.72
N TYR A 652 32.31 45.15 3.58
CA TYR A 652 31.67 44.56 2.41
C TYR A 652 32.48 43.45 1.75
N ILE A 653 33.82 43.50 1.81
CA ILE A 653 34.68 42.42 1.29
C ILE A 653 34.56 41.17 2.18
N GLU A 654 34.46 41.34 3.49
CA GLU A 654 34.33 40.24 4.46
C GLU A 654 32.97 39.54 4.39
N GLU A 655 31.85 40.28 4.35
CA GLU A 655 30.52 39.67 4.16
C GLU A 655 30.40 38.95 2.81
N TYR A 656 30.90 39.57 1.74
CA TYR A 656 30.76 39.02 0.38
C TYR A 656 31.62 37.77 0.14
N THR A 657 32.76 37.64 0.83
CA THR A 657 33.57 36.40 0.78
C THR A 657 32.93 35.28 1.59
N GLN A 658 32.38 35.54 2.78
CA GLN A 658 31.69 34.54 3.59
C GLN A 658 30.41 34.02 2.91
N GLY A 659 29.67 34.89 2.20
CA GLY A 659 28.45 34.52 1.47
C GLY A 659 28.64 33.47 0.37
N MET A 660 29.82 33.40 -0.26
CA MET A 660 30.09 32.40 -1.30
C MET A 660 30.37 30.99 -0.75
N THR A 661 30.92 30.86 0.46
CA THR A 661 31.17 29.54 1.06
C THR A 661 29.90 28.82 1.51
N GLY A 662 28.85 29.55 1.92
CA GLY A 662 27.63 28.95 2.47
C GLY A 662 26.71 28.24 1.47
N THR A 663 26.75 28.61 0.19
CA THR A 663 25.77 28.13 -0.81
C THR A 663 26.20 26.88 -1.58
N MET A 664 27.51 26.62 -1.70
CA MET A 664 28.04 25.43 -2.39
C MET A 664 27.85 24.13 -1.58
N SER A 665 27.86 24.20 -0.24
CA SER A 665 27.80 23.01 0.62
C SER A 665 26.47 22.26 0.57
N THR A 666 25.37 22.94 0.26
CA THR A 666 24.01 22.36 0.31
C THR A 666 23.61 21.66 -0.99
N ALA A 667 24.31 21.92 -2.09
CA ALA A 667 24.02 21.35 -3.41
C ALA A 667 24.52 19.90 -3.55
N LEU A 668 25.75 19.60 -3.10
CA LEU A 668 26.32 18.25 -3.19
C LEU A 668 25.57 17.20 -2.34
N GLY A 669 24.99 17.62 -1.22
CA GLY A 669 24.27 16.73 -0.29
C GLY A 669 22.95 16.15 -0.83
N LYS A 670 22.51 16.53 -2.03
CA LYS A 670 21.26 16.05 -2.67
C LYS A 670 21.48 15.32 -4.00
N MET A 671 22.70 14.90 -4.31
CA MET A 671 23.01 14.04 -5.47
C MET A 671 23.57 12.66 -5.08
N LEU A 672 23.52 12.31 -3.79
CA LEU A 672 24.01 11.04 -3.23
C LEU A 672 23.01 10.42 -2.22
N ALA A 673 21.72 10.72 -2.38
CA ALA A 673 20.58 10.12 -1.67
C ALA A 673 19.34 10.15 -2.57
#